data_AF-A0A9P5C993-F1
#
_entry.id   AF-A0A9P5C993-F1
#
_cell.length_a   1.000
_cell.length_b   1.000
_cell.length_c   1.000
_cell.angle_alpha   90.00
_cell.angle_beta   90.00
_cell.angle_gamma   90.00
#
_symmetry.space_group_name_H-M   'P 1'
#
loop_
_entity.id
_entity.type
_entity.pdbx_description
1 polymer ?
#
loop_
_entity_poly.entity_id
_entity_poly.type
_entity_poly.pdbx_seq_one_letter_code
_entity_poly.pdbx_strand_id
1 'polypeptide(L)'
;MPSLDIIDHSPHQPDPSPPVATASNLILIDNYDSFTWNIYQYLVLEGATVHVFRNDKITVDELIKHNPTQLIISPGPGHPQTDSGVSRDAIRHFAGKIPVLGVCMGLQCIFDVYGGEVSSAGEWLHGKTSPLTHDAKGVFASLPQGLPVTRYHSLAGTHLTLPECLEVSSWVAKPDGSAGIIQGVRHKNYVVEGVQFHPESILTAEGRVMIRNFLHMQGGTWEENTRLQKAASSTSTTSAPKPQKNNILQTIYANRKAAVAKQKEIPSQRMSDLQAAYDLNAAPPLVPFVSRLRQSPFDVALMAEIKRGSPSKGIFALDVQAPVQARKYALAGASVISVLTEPEWFKGSIEDLRAVRQVLDGMPNRPAILRKEFIFEEYQILEARLAGADTVLLIVKMLEVELLERLYKYSLSLGMEPLVEVQNADEMTIAVKLGAKVIGVNNRNLETFEVDINTTGRLRSMVPDTTIICALSGINKHQDVLDCKRDGINAVLVGEAIMKAPDATTFISELCSGSKPPPKNSLPEKVHVKICGVRTVEAALEAVKAGADFIGVNFVPGAKRAAPHDVALAISEAVRATSKSSEASAKLPIAASGATDFFSLTSQNLKTSRTQVVGIFQNQPLSEVLEKQRFYNLDLVQLHGEEPIEWAKAIPVPVIRCFKPDHPAVGLRGYHVVPLLDSGAGSGKLLDVSNVKELLQKDPDLRIFLAGGLNPDNVAEVVNALGEFSSQVIGVDVSSGVEEDGKQSLAKINAFVSAGKAISSNLASYYLELDSLNTLQPQPSPPNILLLPFFFHQYHFLLRQQLTTMPRRIFKNLVIATAGPLPGQLTVDNLRQWTSIRKGTFTEEFDEQVTHLLCTREQFDCKLPRIKEALAHGKRQHIVHCDWFEISAVNEKREPEREYSMRNIIAKQNAEKRERARIEKGKREGERAVNTNFFHIYSDRTFFSYQIDITRNDVETGELGQRYTLCLWESNAKPHLYWFTAKFMKKKGDSQPSFHRPSPCSGPWRQEMDLFMEFFRIKTGVEWQDRVIGQNTMSNSFFQYAPPTGGKPVGRRLRFCYEYCLEINAHLRGLSWPPIEDTQVKEDAVVTEPQDITIDVEDHESTTLNEKAIEDSRTCLEVSVDVDDTEKDNLEDEGEEGEADEPEALLGSDDPATMDPDVSMTYPE
;
A
#
# COMPACT_ATOMS: atom_id res chain seq x y z
N MET A 1 -9.89 8.80 -20.61
CA MET A 1 -10.78 9.24 -19.52
C MET A 1 -10.15 8.76 -18.22
N PRO A 2 -9.80 9.65 -17.27
CA PRO A 2 -9.33 9.22 -15.97
C PRO A 2 -10.45 8.45 -15.27
N SER A 3 -10.10 7.38 -14.55
CA SER A 3 -11.03 6.62 -13.73
C SER A 3 -11.63 7.56 -12.69
N LEU A 4 -12.94 7.81 -12.77
CA LEU A 4 -13.68 8.33 -11.64
C LEU A 4 -13.59 7.26 -10.55
N ASP A 5 -12.77 7.50 -9.54
CA ASP A 5 -12.74 6.63 -8.36
C ASP A 5 -14.15 6.56 -7.81
N ILE A 6 -14.66 5.33 -7.72
CA ILE A 6 -15.96 5.01 -7.15
C ILE A 6 -15.83 5.29 -5.65
N ILE A 7 -16.32 6.45 -5.19
CA ILE A 7 -16.33 6.83 -3.77
C ILE A 7 -17.46 6.06 -3.09
N ASP A 8 -17.12 5.16 -2.17
CA ASP A 8 -18.09 4.44 -1.34
C ASP A 8 -18.60 5.33 -0.20
N HIS A 9 -19.90 5.58 -0.20
CA HIS A 9 -20.65 6.33 0.82
C HIS A 9 -21.44 5.41 1.76
N SER A 10 -21.17 4.10 1.77
CA SER A 10 -21.80 3.17 2.70
C SER A 10 -21.49 3.50 4.17
N PRO A 11 -22.41 3.20 5.10
CA PRO A 11 -22.17 3.43 6.53
C PRO A 11 -21.02 2.55 7.03
N HIS A 12 -19.90 3.18 7.42
CA HIS A 12 -18.77 2.50 8.07
C HIS A 12 -18.92 2.37 9.60
N GLN A 13 -20.01 2.90 10.17
CA GLN A 13 -20.34 2.81 11.60
C GLN A 13 -21.58 1.90 11.79
N PRO A 14 -21.43 0.76 12.49
CA PRO A 14 -22.53 -0.19 12.71
C PRO A 14 -23.44 0.20 13.89
N ASP A 15 -23.08 1.22 14.68
CA ASP A 15 -23.81 1.58 15.88
C ASP A 15 -25.07 2.38 15.54
N PRO A 16 -26.26 1.96 16.01
CA PRO A 16 -27.49 2.69 15.78
C PRO A 16 -27.50 4.02 16.55
N SER A 17 -28.03 5.05 15.91
CA SER A 17 -28.31 6.34 16.56
C SER A 17 -29.37 6.14 17.66
N PRO A 18 -29.40 7.03 18.68
CA PRO A 18 -30.45 6.98 19.70
C PRO A 18 -31.86 6.96 19.08
N PRO A 19 -32.82 6.25 19.70
CA PRO A 19 -34.18 6.17 19.16
C PRO A 19 -34.80 7.54 18.91
N VAL A 20 -35.34 7.72 17.70
CA VAL A 20 -35.98 8.97 17.29
C VAL A 20 -37.46 8.88 17.66
N ALA A 21 -37.87 9.67 18.66
CA ALA A 21 -39.24 9.64 19.20
C ALA A 21 -40.33 9.88 18.14
N THR A 22 -40.00 10.63 17.08
CA THR A 22 -40.90 10.98 15.97
C THR A 22 -41.09 9.83 14.98
N ALA A 23 -40.19 8.84 15.03
CA ALA A 23 -40.14 7.66 14.17
C ALA A 23 -40.25 6.35 14.97
N SER A 24 -41.03 6.37 16.05
CA SER A 24 -41.18 5.23 16.96
C SER A 24 -42.04 4.09 16.41
N ASN A 25 -42.74 4.32 15.29
CA ASN A 25 -43.56 3.34 14.59
C ASN A 25 -43.68 3.73 13.10
N LEU A 26 -42.60 3.56 12.35
CA LEU A 26 -42.52 3.90 10.93
C LEU A 26 -42.93 2.68 10.09
N ILE A 27 -43.79 2.89 9.10
CA ILE A 27 -44.15 1.84 8.13
C ILE A 27 -43.36 2.02 6.83
N LEU A 28 -42.69 0.95 6.38
CA LEU A 28 -42.05 0.84 5.08
C LEU A 28 -42.84 -0.14 4.21
N ILE A 29 -43.43 0.34 3.11
CA ILE A 29 -44.08 -0.51 2.13
C ILE A 29 -43.03 -0.99 1.11
N ASP A 30 -42.75 -2.29 1.12
CA ASP A 30 -41.84 -2.98 0.21
C ASP A 30 -42.52 -3.28 -1.13
N ASN A 31 -42.03 -2.69 -2.21
CA ASN A 31 -42.48 -2.93 -3.56
C ASN A 31 -41.59 -3.92 -4.34
N TYR A 32 -40.95 -4.86 -3.62
CA TYR A 32 -40.14 -5.95 -4.18
C TYR A 32 -38.86 -5.50 -4.89
N ASP A 33 -38.18 -4.50 -4.34
CA ASP A 33 -36.86 -4.07 -4.80
C ASP A 33 -35.72 -4.61 -3.92
N SER A 34 -34.59 -4.98 -4.53
CA SER A 34 -33.41 -5.46 -3.80
C SER A 34 -32.79 -4.42 -2.86
N PHE A 35 -33.04 -3.13 -3.08
CA PHE A 35 -32.52 -2.02 -2.27
C PHE A 35 -33.43 -1.66 -1.08
N THR A 36 -34.63 -2.23 -0.95
CA THR A 36 -35.52 -2.00 0.21
C THR A 36 -34.82 -2.33 1.54
N TRP A 37 -33.96 -3.35 1.55
CA TRP A 37 -33.17 -3.72 2.73
C TRP A 37 -32.18 -2.62 3.15
N ASN A 38 -31.58 -1.92 2.19
CA ASN A 38 -30.64 -0.83 2.49
C ASN A 38 -31.37 0.38 3.08
N ILE A 39 -32.59 0.68 2.59
CA ILE A 39 -33.47 1.69 3.21
C ILE A 39 -33.80 1.29 4.64
N TYR A 40 -34.24 0.05 4.87
CA TYR A 40 -34.52 -0.48 6.21
C TYR A 40 -33.31 -0.32 7.14
N GLN A 41 -32.12 -0.71 6.67
CA GLN A 41 -30.88 -0.58 7.43
C GLN A 41 -30.59 0.88 7.80
N TYR A 42 -30.72 1.82 6.86
CA TYR A 42 -30.45 3.24 7.13
C TYR A 42 -31.45 3.80 8.14
N LEU A 43 -32.73 3.43 8.05
CA LEU A 43 -33.75 3.85 9.00
C LEU A 43 -33.45 3.37 10.42
N VAL A 44 -33.08 2.11 10.59
CA VAL A 44 -32.72 1.53 11.91
C VAL A 44 -31.44 2.17 12.45
N LEU A 45 -30.42 2.39 11.60
CA LEU A 45 -29.18 3.06 12.00
C LEU A 45 -29.38 4.54 12.38
N GLU A 46 -30.41 5.19 11.85
CA GLU A 46 -30.82 6.54 12.25
C GLU A 46 -31.84 6.56 13.42
N GLY A 47 -32.10 5.41 14.04
CA GLY A 47 -32.88 5.31 15.28
C GLY A 47 -34.40 5.16 15.09
N ALA A 48 -34.88 4.79 13.90
CA ALA A 48 -36.30 4.50 13.68
C ALA A 48 -36.68 3.06 14.06
N THR A 49 -37.90 2.87 14.56
CA THR A 49 -38.53 1.54 14.69
C THR A 49 -39.38 1.28 13.45
N VAL A 50 -38.98 0.32 12.62
CA VAL A 50 -39.54 0.12 11.28
C VAL A 50 -40.33 -1.18 11.17
N HIS A 51 -41.56 -1.08 10.66
CA HIS A 51 -42.40 -2.21 10.26
C HIS A 51 -42.48 -2.30 8.74
N VAL A 52 -42.08 -3.44 8.18
CA VAL A 52 -42.03 -3.64 6.73
C VAL A 52 -43.19 -4.50 6.28
N PHE A 53 -43.96 -4.02 5.31
CA PHE A 53 -45.06 -4.77 4.69
C PHE A 53 -44.91 -4.78 3.18
N ARG A 54 -45.11 -5.94 2.55
CA ARG A 54 -45.13 -6.02 1.09
C ARG A 54 -46.39 -5.39 0.53
N ASN A 55 -46.27 -4.73 -0.62
CA ASN A 55 -47.33 -3.92 -1.22
C ASN A 55 -48.63 -4.68 -1.57
N ASP A 56 -48.59 -6.02 -1.62
CA ASP A 56 -49.72 -6.91 -1.91
C ASP A 56 -50.13 -7.79 -0.71
N LYS A 57 -49.49 -7.63 0.46
CA LYS A 57 -49.73 -8.43 1.67
C LYS A 57 -50.39 -7.65 2.81
N ILE A 58 -50.72 -6.38 2.58
CA ILE A 58 -51.42 -5.54 3.55
C ILE A 58 -52.43 -4.65 2.84
N THR A 59 -53.55 -4.40 3.50
CA THR A 59 -54.59 -3.47 3.06
C THR A 59 -54.45 -2.10 3.72
N VAL A 60 -55.06 -1.06 3.15
CA VAL A 60 -55.05 0.29 3.77
C VAL A 60 -55.70 0.26 5.15
N ASP A 61 -56.79 -0.50 5.34
CA ASP A 61 -57.46 -0.62 6.64
C ASP A 61 -56.58 -1.25 7.71
N GLU A 62 -55.73 -2.21 7.34
CA GLU A 62 -54.72 -2.78 8.24
C GLU A 62 -53.61 -1.78 8.55
N LEU A 63 -53.13 -1.03 7.55
CA LEU A 63 -52.15 0.05 7.77
C LEU A 63 -52.67 1.11 8.75
N ILE A 64 -53.96 1.46 8.68
CA ILE A 64 -54.58 2.39 9.64
C ILE A 64 -54.56 1.83 11.06
N LYS A 65 -54.87 0.53 11.23
CA LYS A 65 -54.84 -0.15 12.54
C LYS A 65 -53.44 -0.19 13.15
N HIS A 66 -52.39 -0.18 12.33
CA HIS A 66 -51.01 -0.09 12.81
C HIS A 66 -50.62 1.28 13.37
N ASN A 67 -51.47 2.31 13.23
CA ASN A 67 -51.24 3.67 13.72
C ASN A 67 -49.83 4.22 13.39
N PRO A 68 -49.44 4.27 12.10
CA PRO A 68 -48.12 4.71 11.69
C PRO A 68 -47.84 6.15 12.10
N THR A 69 -46.61 6.39 12.57
CA THR A 69 -46.08 7.74 12.79
C THR A 69 -45.64 8.38 11.49
N GLN A 70 -45.09 7.58 10.57
CA GLN A 70 -44.49 7.97 9.30
C GLN A 70 -44.66 6.84 8.29
N LEU A 71 -44.72 7.18 7.00
CA LEU A 71 -44.86 6.21 5.90
C LEU A 71 -43.73 6.39 4.88
N ILE A 72 -43.09 5.29 4.50
CA ILE A 72 -42.13 5.26 3.39
C ILE A 72 -42.60 4.26 2.34
N ILE A 73 -42.61 4.69 1.08
CA ILE A 73 -42.84 3.84 -0.08
C ILE A 73 -41.48 3.56 -0.74
N SER A 74 -41.06 2.30 -0.69
CA SER A 74 -39.78 1.84 -1.25
C SER A 74 -39.75 1.88 -2.79
N PRO A 75 -38.55 1.78 -3.40
CA PRO A 75 -38.39 1.48 -4.82
C PRO A 75 -39.09 0.17 -5.21
N GLY A 76 -39.35 0.00 -6.51
CA GLY A 76 -39.93 -1.21 -7.06
C GLY A 76 -39.80 -1.25 -8.58
N PRO A 77 -39.80 -2.45 -9.18
CA PRO A 77 -39.86 -2.60 -10.62
C PRO A 77 -41.26 -2.28 -11.16
N GLY A 78 -41.35 -1.92 -12.44
CA GLY A 78 -42.61 -1.73 -13.14
C GLY A 78 -43.12 -0.29 -13.12
N HIS A 79 -44.43 -0.13 -13.26
CA HIS A 79 -45.10 1.16 -13.35
C HIS A 79 -46.02 1.37 -12.14
N PRO A 80 -46.09 2.60 -11.56
CA PRO A 80 -46.88 2.85 -10.35
C PRO A 80 -48.35 2.43 -10.49
N GLN A 81 -48.95 2.55 -11.67
CA GLN A 81 -50.37 2.19 -11.87
C GLN A 81 -50.64 0.67 -11.85
N THR A 82 -49.66 -0.16 -12.21
CA THR A 82 -49.84 -1.61 -12.38
C THR A 82 -49.17 -2.43 -11.29
N ASP A 83 -48.04 -1.96 -10.76
CA ASP A 83 -47.12 -2.79 -9.97
C ASP A 83 -46.95 -2.33 -8.50
N SER A 84 -47.51 -1.16 -8.13
CA SER A 84 -47.29 -0.58 -6.80
C SER A 84 -48.21 -1.08 -5.68
N GLY A 85 -49.13 -2.00 -5.99
CA GLY A 85 -50.07 -2.57 -5.02
C GLY A 85 -50.80 -1.49 -4.21
N VAL A 86 -50.80 -1.62 -2.88
CA VAL A 86 -51.45 -0.70 -1.93
C VAL A 86 -50.76 0.68 -1.85
N SER A 87 -49.56 0.87 -2.40
CA SER A 87 -48.75 2.07 -2.20
C SER A 87 -49.45 3.38 -2.57
N ARG A 88 -50.16 3.41 -3.71
CA ARG A 88 -50.91 4.60 -4.17
C ARG A 88 -52.07 4.93 -3.23
N ASP A 89 -52.79 3.92 -2.77
CA ASP A 89 -53.92 4.10 -1.86
C ASP A 89 -53.45 4.50 -0.46
N ALA A 90 -52.31 3.97 0.00
CA ALA A 90 -51.66 4.38 1.23
C ALA A 90 -51.25 5.87 1.17
N ILE A 91 -50.62 6.32 0.07
CA ILE A 91 -50.28 7.75 -0.11
C ILE A 91 -51.55 8.62 -0.05
N ARG A 92 -52.61 8.25 -0.79
CA ARG A 92 -53.89 8.99 -0.76
C ARG A 92 -54.48 9.08 0.64
N HIS A 93 -54.39 8.01 1.42
CA HIS A 93 -54.95 7.96 2.76
C HIS A 93 -54.16 8.78 3.77
N PHE A 94 -52.83 8.65 3.76
CA PHE A 94 -51.94 9.20 4.80
C PHE A 94 -51.40 10.61 4.50
N ALA A 95 -51.47 11.06 3.24
CA ALA A 95 -51.13 12.43 2.90
C ALA A 95 -51.98 13.43 3.70
N GLY A 96 -51.32 14.43 4.30
CA GLY A 96 -52.01 15.41 5.15
C GLY A 96 -52.28 14.94 6.58
N LYS A 97 -51.92 13.69 6.94
CA LYS A 97 -52.07 13.14 8.30
C LYS A 97 -50.72 12.85 8.97
N ILE A 98 -49.80 12.23 8.23
CA ILE A 98 -48.46 11.89 8.69
C ILE A 98 -47.43 12.20 7.60
N PRO A 99 -46.12 12.29 7.93
CA PRO A 99 -45.07 12.42 6.94
C PRO A 99 -45.00 11.20 6.01
N VAL A 100 -44.90 11.45 4.71
CA VAL A 100 -44.78 10.42 3.66
C VAL A 100 -43.54 10.68 2.81
N LEU A 101 -42.67 9.68 2.67
CA LEU A 101 -41.50 9.70 1.78
C LEU A 101 -41.62 8.63 0.68
N GLY A 102 -41.42 9.02 -0.58
CA GLY A 102 -41.36 8.08 -1.70
C GLY A 102 -39.96 7.99 -2.30
N VAL A 103 -39.43 6.78 -2.51
CA VAL A 103 -38.12 6.56 -3.16
C VAL A 103 -38.31 5.83 -4.48
N CYS A 104 -37.73 6.36 -5.56
CA CYS A 104 -37.84 5.84 -6.93
C CYS A 104 -39.30 5.61 -7.35
N MET A 105 -39.79 4.36 -7.38
CA MET A 105 -41.21 4.07 -7.64
C MET A 105 -42.14 4.74 -6.61
N GLY A 106 -41.69 4.96 -5.38
CA GLY A 106 -42.42 5.74 -4.39
C GLY A 106 -42.67 7.19 -4.82
N LEU A 107 -41.66 7.88 -5.40
CA LEU A 107 -41.87 9.21 -6.00
C LEU A 107 -42.85 9.12 -7.16
N GLN A 108 -42.73 8.10 -8.01
CA GLN A 108 -43.62 7.92 -9.15
C GLN A 108 -45.08 7.70 -8.72
N CYS A 109 -45.30 6.98 -7.61
CA CYS A 109 -46.62 6.85 -7.01
C CYS A 109 -47.16 8.19 -6.50
N ILE A 110 -46.32 9.01 -5.85
CA ILE A 110 -46.71 10.37 -5.42
C ILE A 110 -47.10 11.21 -6.64
N PHE A 111 -46.28 11.19 -7.69
CA PHE A 111 -46.50 11.95 -8.92
C PHE A 111 -47.83 11.56 -9.59
N ASP A 112 -48.08 10.25 -9.72
CA ASP A 112 -49.30 9.69 -10.32
C ASP A 112 -50.55 9.94 -9.47
N VAL A 113 -50.47 9.80 -8.14
CA VAL A 113 -51.62 10.01 -7.23
C VAL A 113 -52.18 11.43 -7.35
N TYR A 114 -51.33 12.41 -7.59
CA TYR A 114 -51.72 13.81 -7.78
C TYR A 114 -52.02 14.19 -9.24
N GLY A 115 -52.12 13.21 -10.14
CA GLY A 115 -52.54 13.40 -11.52
C GLY A 115 -51.41 13.72 -12.50
N GLY A 116 -50.15 13.54 -12.10
CA GLY A 116 -48.99 13.69 -12.98
C GLY A 116 -48.73 12.43 -13.80
N GLU A 117 -48.14 12.59 -14.98
CA GLU A 117 -47.81 11.46 -15.85
C GLU A 117 -46.36 11.00 -15.62
N VAL A 118 -46.19 9.70 -15.40
CA VAL A 118 -44.88 9.04 -15.33
C VAL A 118 -44.60 8.42 -16.69
N SER A 119 -43.58 8.92 -17.38
CA SER A 119 -43.22 8.45 -18.72
C SER A 119 -41.72 8.17 -18.81
N SER A 120 -41.25 7.77 -19.99
CA SER A 120 -39.82 7.58 -20.25
C SER A 120 -39.01 8.83 -19.88
N ALA A 121 -37.95 8.65 -19.09
CA ALA A 121 -37.05 9.72 -18.64
C ALA A 121 -36.13 10.23 -19.76
N GLY A 122 -36.20 9.66 -20.98
CA GLY A 122 -35.38 10.01 -22.14
C GLY A 122 -33.94 9.46 -22.08
N GLU A 123 -33.47 9.10 -20.89
CA GLU A 123 -32.15 8.52 -20.65
C GLU A 123 -32.27 7.24 -19.80
N TRP A 124 -31.53 6.19 -20.15
CA TRP A 124 -31.54 4.91 -19.45
C TRP A 124 -30.30 4.82 -18.54
N LEU A 125 -30.48 5.11 -17.25
CA LEU A 125 -29.38 5.20 -16.28
C LEU A 125 -29.60 4.23 -15.12
N HIS A 126 -28.78 3.18 -15.07
CA HIS A 126 -28.75 2.18 -14.01
C HIS A 126 -27.36 2.13 -13.37
N GLY A 127 -27.29 2.44 -12.08
CA GLY A 127 -26.05 2.35 -11.29
C GLY A 127 -25.01 3.40 -11.61
N LYS A 128 -25.43 4.58 -12.10
CA LYS A 128 -24.55 5.73 -12.35
C LYS A 128 -24.95 6.93 -11.50
N THR A 129 -23.95 7.74 -11.15
CA THR A 129 -24.16 8.97 -10.38
C THR A 129 -24.48 10.15 -11.28
N SER A 130 -25.21 11.13 -10.74
CA SER A 130 -25.46 12.43 -11.38
C SER A 130 -25.34 13.53 -10.33
N PRO A 131 -24.86 14.74 -10.68
CA PRO A 131 -24.81 15.86 -9.75
C PRO A 131 -26.22 16.41 -9.50
N LEU A 132 -26.67 16.37 -8.25
CA LEU A 132 -28.01 16.81 -7.85
C LEU A 132 -28.04 18.33 -7.62
N THR A 133 -29.06 18.99 -8.19
CA THR A 133 -29.47 20.34 -7.80
C THR A 133 -30.72 20.23 -6.94
N HIS A 134 -30.78 20.92 -5.79
CA HIS A 134 -31.92 20.84 -4.86
C HIS A 134 -32.24 22.17 -4.18
N ASP A 135 -33.42 22.28 -3.56
CA ASP A 135 -33.90 23.51 -2.92
C ASP A 135 -33.45 23.73 -1.46
N ALA A 136 -32.74 22.74 -0.90
CA ALA A 136 -32.17 22.73 0.46
C ALA A 136 -33.22 22.79 1.58
N LYS A 137 -34.46 22.36 1.27
CA LYS A 137 -35.56 22.21 2.22
C LYS A 137 -35.90 20.73 2.39
N GLY A 138 -36.75 20.43 3.37
CA GLY A 138 -37.26 19.06 3.59
C GLY A 138 -36.12 18.07 3.80
N VAL A 139 -36.12 16.97 3.05
CA VAL A 139 -35.05 15.95 3.11
C VAL A 139 -33.66 16.49 2.73
N PHE A 140 -33.60 17.60 1.97
CA PHE A 140 -32.36 18.24 1.55
C PHE A 140 -31.82 19.30 2.52
N ALA A 141 -32.44 19.45 3.70
CA ALA A 141 -32.01 20.44 4.67
C ALA A 141 -30.54 20.26 5.07
N SER A 142 -29.78 21.36 5.04
CA SER A 142 -28.34 21.42 5.38
C SER A 142 -27.41 20.61 4.46
N LEU A 143 -27.87 20.19 3.28
CA LEU A 143 -27.05 19.48 2.30
C LEU A 143 -26.35 20.44 1.32
N PRO A 144 -25.10 20.15 0.90
CA PRO A 144 -24.40 20.94 -0.11
C PRO A 144 -25.00 20.70 -1.52
N GLN A 145 -24.89 21.69 -2.41
CA GLN A 145 -25.29 21.53 -3.81
C GLN A 145 -24.31 20.62 -4.57
N GLY A 146 -24.79 19.99 -5.66
CA GLY A 146 -23.95 19.18 -6.54
C GLY A 146 -23.61 17.78 -6.01
N LEU A 147 -24.39 17.27 -5.05
CA LEU A 147 -24.18 15.94 -4.48
C LEU A 147 -24.24 14.84 -5.56
N PRO A 148 -23.29 13.90 -5.60
CA PRO A 148 -23.40 12.73 -6.45
C PRO A 148 -24.53 11.83 -5.93
N VAL A 149 -25.53 11.57 -6.77
CA VAL A 149 -26.66 10.67 -6.43
C VAL A 149 -26.84 9.56 -7.46
N THR A 150 -27.11 8.34 -7.01
CA THR A 150 -27.24 7.17 -7.88
C THR A 150 -28.63 6.99 -8.44
N ARG A 151 -28.73 6.79 -9.76
CA ARG A 151 -29.99 6.61 -10.48
C ARG A 151 -30.13 5.17 -11.01
N TYR A 152 -31.34 4.62 -10.87
CA TYR A 152 -31.74 3.29 -11.35
C TYR A 152 -33.11 3.33 -12.05
N HIS A 153 -33.33 4.30 -12.93
CA HIS A 153 -34.64 4.51 -13.52
C HIS A 153 -34.59 4.78 -15.02
N SER A 154 -35.60 4.27 -15.72
CA SER A 154 -35.95 4.61 -17.09
C SER A 154 -37.25 5.43 -17.17
N LEU A 155 -37.99 5.52 -16.07
CA LEU A 155 -39.24 6.27 -15.93
C LEU A 155 -39.06 7.40 -14.92
N ALA A 156 -39.62 8.58 -15.22
CA ALA A 156 -39.65 9.72 -14.31
C ALA A 156 -40.90 10.58 -14.56
N GLY A 157 -41.29 11.37 -13.57
CA GLY A 157 -42.31 12.42 -13.77
C GLY A 157 -41.81 13.48 -14.75
N THR A 158 -42.73 14.04 -15.55
CA THR A 158 -42.38 15.07 -16.55
C THR A 158 -42.72 16.48 -16.07
N HIS A 159 -41.95 17.48 -16.52
CA HIS A 159 -42.27 18.88 -16.25
C HIS A 159 -43.59 19.33 -16.88
N LEU A 160 -44.01 18.71 -17.99
CA LEU A 160 -45.25 19.07 -18.70
C LEU A 160 -46.50 18.70 -17.92
N THR A 161 -46.43 17.62 -17.15
CA THR A 161 -47.55 17.06 -16.38
C THR A 161 -47.36 17.24 -14.88
N LEU A 162 -46.48 18.15 -14.45
CA LEU A 162 -46.27 18.45 -13.03
C LEU A 162 -47.58 18.97 -12.40
N PRO A 163 -48.17 18.25 -11.43
CA PRO A 163 -49.40 18.69 -10.77
C PRO A 163 -49.22 20.02 -10.05
N GLU A 164 -50.25 20.88 -10.06
CA GLU A 164 -50.19 22.20 -9.42
C GLU A 164 -49.93 22.12 -7.90
N CYS A 165 -50.35 21.05 -7.25
CA CYS A 165 -50.13 20.83 -5.82
C CYS A 165 -48.70 20.36 -5.48
N LEU A 166 -47.90 19.98 -6.47
CA LEU A 166 -46.50 19.57 -6.31
C LEU A 166 -45.55 20.69 -6.76
N GLU A 167 -44.39 20.76 -6.13
CA GLU A 167 -43.25 21.54 -6.56
C GLU A 167 -42.03 20.64 -6.76
N VAL A 168 -41.15 20.98 -7.70
CA VAL A 168 -39.91 20.24 -7.92
C VAL A 168 -38.91 20.63 -6.83
N SER A 169 -38.52 19.67 -5.99
CA SER A 169 -37.55 19.89 -4.90
C SER A 169 -36.11 19.58 -5.31
N SER A 170 -35.90 18.75 -6.34
CA SER A 170 -34.58 18.51 -6.92
C SER A 170 -34.62 18.03 -8.39
N TRP A 171 -33.53 18.26 -9.13
CA TRP A 171 -33.38 17.86 -10.54
C TRP A 171 -31.90 17.68 -10.93
N VAL A 172 -31.66 16.98 -12.04
CA VAL A 172 -30.35 16.99 -12.74
C VAL A 172 -30.39 18.07 -13.81
N ALA A 173 -29.43 18.99 -13.82
CA ALA A 173 -29.36 20.06 -14.82
C ALA A 173 -29.01 19.51 -16.21
N LYS A 174 -29.56 20.13 -17.25
CA LYS A 174 -29.12 19.88 -18.64
C LYS A 174 -27.75 20.54 -18.89
N PRO A 175 -27.03 20.18 -19.97
CA PRO A 175 -25.74 20.80 -20.30
C PRO A 175 -25.78 22.32 -20.49
N ASP A 176 -26.96 22.88 -20.78
CA ASP A 176 -27.20 24.32 -20.91
C ASP A 176 -27.54 25.02 -19.57
N GLY A 177 -27.51 24.29 -18.45
CA GLY A 177 -27.82 24.78 -17.10
C GLY A 177 -29.31 24.87 -16.77
N SER A 178 -30.21 24.53 -17.71
CA SER A 178 -31.65 24.52 -17.47
C SER A 178 -32.11 23.29 -16.65
N ALA A 179 -33.30 23.35 -16.07
CA ALA A 179 -33.88 22.23 -15.33
C ALA A 179 -34.05 21.00 -16.25
N GLY A 180 -33.36 19.91 -15.91
CA GLY A 180 -33.41 18.65 -16.64
C GLY A 180 -34.35 17.65 -15.98
N ILE A 181 -33.86 16.45 -15.67
CA ILE A 181 -34.73 15.35 -15.22
C ILE A 181 -35.12 15.58 -13.75
N ILE A 182 -36.42 15.55 -13.45
CA ILE A 182 -36.94 15.68 -12.07
C ILE A 182 -36.34 14.56 -11.22
N GLN A 183 -35.71 14.93 -10.11
CA GLN A 183 -35.13 14.00 -9.14
C GLN A 183 -35.80 14.05 -7.78
N GLY A 184 -36.66 15.03 -7.52
CA GLY A 184 -37.46 15.09 -6.32
C GLY A 184 -38.64 16.03 -6.46
N VAL A 185 -39.73 15.70 -5.77
CA VAL A 185 -40.95 16.50 -5.73
C VAL A 185 -41.44 16.60 -4.29
N ARG A 186 -42.09 17.70 -3.97
CA ARG A 186 -42.70 17.96 -2.66
C ARG A 186 -44.12 18.48 -2.83
N HIS A 187 -45.05 18.05 -2.00
CA HIS A 187 -46.39 18.63 -1.97
C HIS A 187 -46.34 20.00 -1.29
N LYS A 188 -47.03 21.02 -1.82
CA LYS A 188 -46.96 22.39 -1.31
C LYS A 188 -47.52 22.55 0.12
N ASN A 189 -48.51 21.72 0.48
CA ASN A 189 -49.22 21.84 1.76
C ASN A 189 -48.98 20.68 2.74
N TYR A 190 -48.69 19.48 2.23
CA TYR A 190 -48.65 18.25 3.02
C TYR A 190 -47.22 17.78 3.14
N VAL A 191 -46.86 17.16 4.27
CA VAL A 191 -45.51 16.60 4.50
C VAL A 191 -45.34 15.33 3.65
N VAL A 192 -45.33 15.51 2.33
CA VAL A 192 -45.20 14.47 1.32
C VAL A 192 -44.06 14.90 0.42
N GLU A 193 -42.99 14.11 0.40
CA GLU A 193 -41.81 14.37 -0.40
C GLU A 193 -41.37 13.07 -1.08
N GLY A 194 -40.82 13.16 -2.29
CA GLY A 194 -40.30 12.02 -3.01
C GLY A 194 -38.94 12.32 -3.61
N VAL A 195 -38.13 11.28 -3.77
CA VAL A 195 -36.86 11.32 -4.51
C VAL A 195 -36.82 10.19 -5.55
N GLN A 196 -36.33 10.48 -6.75
CA GLN A 196 -36.28 9.54 -7.88
C GLN A 196 -34.97 8.75 -7.90
N PHE A 197 -33.90 9.33 -7.36
CA PHE A 197 -32.63 8.65 -7.09
C PHE A 197 -32.74 7.83 -5.79
N HIS A 198 -31.72 7.00 -5.53
CA HIS A 198 -31.70 6.09 -4.39
C HIS A 198 -30.79 6.64 -3.28
N PRO A 199 -31.34 7.27 -2.21
CA PRO A 199 -30.55 7.77 -1.08
C PRO A 199 -29.80 6.65 -0.34
N GLU A 200 -30.28 5.41 -0.41
CA GLU A 200 -29.68 4.22 0.19
C GLU A 200 -28.53 3.61 -0.63
N SER A 201 -28.28 4.11 -1.84
CA SER A 201 -27.22 3.59 -2.71
C SER A 201 -25.85 3.99 -2.17
N ILE A 202 -24.91 3.05 -2.19
CA ILE A 202 -23.52 3.28 -1.75
C ILE A 202 -22.79 4.39 -2.52
N LEU A 203 -23.27 4.79 -3.70
CA LEU A 203 -22.68 5.89 -4.47
C LEU A 203 -23.43 7.22 -4.30
N THR A 204 -24.47 7.25 -3.49
CA THR A 204 -25.19 8.48 -3.14
C THR A 204 -24.57 9.12 -1.90
N ALA A 205 -24.02 10.32 -2.06
CA ALA A 205 -23.52 11.10 -0.94
C ALA A 205 -24.66 11.60 -0.04
N GLU A 206 -24.41 11.64 1.28
CA GLU A 206 -25.32 12.20 2.29
C GLU A 206 -26.72 11.53 2.38
N GLY A 207 -26.88 10.31 1.86
CA GLY A 207 -28.14 9.57 1.89
C GLY A 207 -28.72 9.37 3.29
N ARG A 208 -27.87 9.04 4.28
CA ARG A 208 -28.27 8.92 5.69
C ARG A 208 -28.79 10.23 6.27
N VAL A 209 -28.22 11.37 5.88
CA VAL A 209 -28.68 12.68 6.33
C VAL A 209 -30.06 13.00 5.77
N MET A 210 -30.35 12.61 4.52
CA MET A 210 -31.69 12.74 3.93
C MET A 210 -32.73 11.93 4.71
N ILE A 211 -32.39 10.68 5.06
CA ILE A 211 -33.24 9.81 5.88
C ILE A 211 -33.45 10.43 7.27
N ARG A 212 -32.38 10.86 7.93
CA ARG A 212 -32.46 11.52 9.24
C ARG A 212 -33.35 12.77 9.23
N ASN A 213 -33.21 13.61 8.19
CA ASN A 213 -34.05 14.80 8.02
C ASN A 213 -35.53 14.42 7.94
N PHE A 214 -35.88 13.34 7.23
CA PHE A 214 -37.25 12.83 7.17
C PHE A 214 -37.73 12.28 8.52
N LEU A 215 -36.91 11.50 9.23
CA LEU A 215 -37.29 10.92 10.53
C LEU A 215 -37.66 11.97 11.56
N HIS A 216 -37.10 13.17 11.50
CA HIS A 216 -37.45 14.29 12.39
C HIS A 216 -38.67 15.11 11.96
N MET A 217 -39.34 14.74 10.87
CA MET A 217 -40.60 15.38 10.45
C MET A 217 -41.79 14.80 11.23
N GLN A 218 -42.77 15.65 11.53
CA GLN A 218 -43.97 15.31 12.29
C GLN A 218 -45.19 16.07 11.76
N GLY A 219 -46.38 15.51 11.97
CA GLY A 219 -47.62 16.12 11.52
C GLY A 219 -47.89 15.92 10.03
N GLY A 220 -49.11 16.26 9.61
CA GLY A 220 -49.57 16.01 8.26
C GLY A 220 -49.29 17.13 7.26
N THR A 221 -49.07 18.35 7.77
CA THR A 221 -48.86 19.56 6.96
C THR A 221 -47.52 20.23 7.27
N TRP A 222 -46.93 20.96 6.31
CA TRP A 222 -45.65 21.66 6.53
C TRP A 222 -45.74 22.73 7.62
N GLU A 223 -46.90 23.39 7.73
CA GLU A 223 -47.19 24.36 8.78
C GLU A 223 -47.18 23.69 10.16
N GLU A 224 -47.88 22.55 10.29
CA GLU A 224 -47.91 21.77 11.52
C GLU A 224 -46.51 21.24 11.88
N ASN A 225 -45.77 20.69 10.93
CA ASN A 225 -44.40 20.25 11.14
C ASN A 225 -43.52 21.38 11.67
N THR A 226 -43.59 22.56 11.06
CA THR A 226 -42.83 23.74 11.50
C THR A 226 -43.20 24.16 12.91
N ARG A 227 -44.50 24.12 13.25
CA ARG A 227 -44.99 24.43 14.60
C ARG A 227 -44.49 23.41 15.63
N LEU A 228 -44.58 22.12 15.33
CA LEU A 228 -44.14 21.03 16.22
C LEU A 228 -42.62 21.04 16.43
N GLN A 229 -41.83 21.30 15.39
CA GLN A 229 -40.38 21.43 15.49
C GLN A 229 -39.97 22.65 16.35
N LYS A 230 -40.68 23.78 16.23
CA LYS A 230 -40.48 24.95 17.10
C LYS A 230 -40.89 24.67 18.55
N ALA A 231 -41.97 23.94 18.77
CA ALA A 231 -42.43 23.55 20.11
C ALA A 231 -41.42 22.60 20.79
N ALA A 232 -40.93 21.58 20.09
CA ALA A 232 -39.89 20.67 20.58
C ALA A 232 -38.57 21.39 20.93
N SER A 233 -38.26 22.48 20.22
CA SER A 233 -37.09 23.34 20.50
C SER A 233 -37.29 24.27 21.71
N SER A 234 -38.54 24.45 22.20
CA SER A 234 -38.86 25.33 23.33
C SER A 234 -38.92 24.62 24.69
N THR A 235 -39.19 23.31 24.71
CA THR A 235 -39.30 22.48 25.92
C THR A 235 -37.94 22.02 26.47
N SER A 236 -36.84 22.27 25.75
CA SER A 236 -35.45 21.93 26.14
C SER A 236 -34.70 23.10 26.81
N THR A 237 -35.39 23.88 27.65
CA THR A 237 -34.78 24.97 28.44
C THR A 237 -34.57 24.57 29.90
N THR A 238 -33.66 23.64 30.14
CA THR A 238 -32.85 23.57 31.37
C THR A 238 -31.38 23.63 30.96
N SER A 239 -30.79 24.81 31.17
CA SER A 239 -29.35 25.14 31.12
C SER A 239 -28.42 24.24 30.29
N ALA A 240 -28.66 24.14 28.99
CA ALA A 240 -27.56 24.01 28.03
C ALA A 240 -27.16 25.44 27.61
N PRO A 241 -25.86 25.80 27.60
CA PRO A 241 -25.44 27.12 27.19
C PRO A 241 -25.93 27.38 25.76
N LYS A 242 -26.44 28.59 25.50
CA LYS A 242 -26.79 29.03 24.14
C LYS A 242 -25.66 28.62 23.19
N PRO A 243 -25.93 28.05 22.01
CA PRO A 243 -24.89 27.88 21.01
C PRO A 243 -24.44 29.29 20.61
N GLN A 244 -23.37 29.74 21.23
CA GLN A 244 -22.46 30.71 20.65
C GLN A 244 -22.17 30.18 19.25
N LYS A 245 -22.13 31.04 18.22
CA LYS A 245 -21.68 30.62 16.89
C LYS A 245 -20.34 29.91 17.09
N ASN A 246 -20.33 28.58 17.09
CA ASN A 246 -19.10 27.84 17.35
C ASN A 246 -18.16 28.21 16.21
N ASN A 247 -17.09 28.90 16.58
CA ASN A 247 -16.04 29.22 15.64
C ASN A 247 -15.51 27.89 15.09
N ILE A 248 -15.27 27.79 13.79
CA ILE A 248 -14.75 26.58 13.14
C ILE A 248 -13.53 25.99 13.85
N LEU A 249 -12.72 26.82 14.51
CA LEU A 249 -11.61 26.39 15.38
C LEU A 249 -12.08 25.53 16.55
N GLN A 250 -13.19 25.89 17.22
CA GLN A 250 -13.76 25.13 18.33
C GLN A 250 -14.31 23.78 17.85
N THR A 251 -14.91 23.74 16.65
CA THR A 251 -15.36 22.48 16.03
C THR A 251 -14.17 21.56 15.73
N ILE A 252 -13.11 22.10 15.13
CA ILE A 252 -11.88 21.34 14.86
C ILE A 252 -11.29 20.77 16.15
N TYR A 253 -11.21 21.63 17.17
CA TYR A 253 -10.68 21.25 18.48
C TYR A 253 -11.50 20.15 19.16
N ALA A 254 -12.83 20.29 19.19
CA ALA A 254 -13.72 19.32 19.82
C ALA A 254 -13.65 17.94 19.15
N ASN A 255 -13.69 17.90 17.81
CA ASN A 255 -13.55 16.64 17.07
C ASN A 255 -12.18 16.01 17.29
N ARG A 256 -11.10 16.82 17.25
CA ARG A 256 -9.75 16.28 17.46
C ARG A 256 -9.58 15.73 18.87
N LYS A 257 -10.14 16.38 19.89
CA LYS A 257 -10.17 15.87 21.27
C LYS A 257 -10.87 14.52 21.37
N ALA A 258 -12.03 14.37 20.72
CA ALA A 258 -12.74 13.10 20.68
C ALA A 258 -11.96 12.01 19.92
N ALA A 259 -11.31 12.36 18.81
CA ALA A 259 -10.49 11.44 18.03
C ALA A 259 -9.25 10.97 18.80
N VAL A 260 -8.53 11.88 19.49
CA VAL A 260 -7.38 11.55 20.33
C VAL A 260 -7.78 10.68 21.52
N ALA A 261 -8.95 10.93 22.13
CA ALA A 261 -9.46 10.08 23.21
C ALA A 261 -9.62 8.62 22.76
N LYS A 262 -10.26 8.39 21.60
CA LYS A 262 -10.38 7.05 21.00
C LYS A 262 -9.01 6.47 20.63
N GLN A 263 -8.12 7.31 20.11
CA GLN A 263 -6.78 6.89 19.71
C GLN A 263 -5.97 6.33 20.89
N LYS A 264 -6.07 6.98 22.05
CA LYS A 264 -5.38 6.56 23.30
C LYS A 264 -5.84 5.21 23.84
N GLU A 265 -6.99 4.70 23.40
CA GLU A 265 -7.51 3.38 23.83
C GLU A 265 -6.87 2.23 23.03
N ILE A 266 -6.41 2.52 21.81
CA ILE A 266 -5.82 1.55 20.88
C ILE A 266 -4.50 1.01 21.47
N PRO A 267 -4.37 -0.32 21.69
CA PRO A 267 -3.08 -0.91 22.06
C PRO A 267 -1.99 -0.53 21.05
N SER A 268 -0.78 -0.21 21.50
CA SER A 268 0.34 0.42 20.76
C SER A 268 0.27 1.95 20.62
N GLN A 269 -0.85 2.57 20.99
CA GLN A 269 -1.05 4.01 20.96
C GLN A 269 -1.51 4.54 22.33
N ARG A 270 -1.39 3.75 23.39
CA ARG A 270 -1.63 4.24 24.76
C ARG A 270 -0.44 5.09 25.19
N MET A 271 -0.68 6.02 26.12
CA MET A 271 0.40 6.80 26.72
C MET A 271 1.51 5.91 27.29
N SER A 272 1.16 4.81 27.96
CA SER A 272 2.12 3.84 28.51
C SER A 272 2.97 3.15 27.43
N ASP A 273 2.36 2.81 26.29
CA ASP A 273 3.04 2.15 25.19
C ASP A 273 4.03 3.11 24.51
N LEU A 274 3.61 4.37 24.33
CA LEU A 274 4.49 5.42 23.81
C LEU A 274 5.64 5.72 24.78
N GLN A 275 5.35 5.80 26.08
CA GLN A 275 6.38 6.04 27.09
C GLN A 275 7.41 4.92 27.11
N ALA A 276 6.96 3.66 27.11
CA ALA A 276 7.85 2.50 27.03
C ALA A 276 8.72 2.53 25.77
N ALA A 277 8.17 2.92 24.61
CA ALA A 277 8.94 3.07 23.38
C ALA A 277 9.99 4.18 23.48
N TYR A 278 9.64 5.31 24.09
CA TYR A 278 10.58 6.42 24.31
C TYR A 278 11.71 6.03 25.28
N ASP A 279 11.40 5.37 26.39
CA ASP A 279 12.38 4.91 27.38
C ASP A 279 13.35 3.87 26.81
N LEU A 280 12.91 3.09 25.82
CA LEU A 280 13.74 2.18 25.02
C LEU A 280 14.53 2.90 23.90
N ASN A 281 14.58 4.23 23.91
CA ASN A 281 15.28 5.06 22.93
C ASN A 281 14.81 4.86 21.48
N ALA A 282 13.51 4.56 21.27
CA ALA A 282 12.97 4.36 19.92
C ALA A 282 12.86 5.65 19.10
N ALA A 283 12.93 6.82 19.75
CA ALA A 283 12.78 8.10 19.07
C ALA A 283 14.04 8.44 18.24
N PRO A 284 13.92 8.80 16.95
CA PRO A 284 15.08 9.06 16.09
C PRO A 284 15.85 10.32 16.54
N PRO A 285 17.11 10.50 16.10
CA PRO A 285 17.89 11.69 16.43
C PRO A 285 17.21 13.00 16.00
N LEU A 286 17.18 13.95 16.94
CA LEU A 286 16.55 15.27 16.79
C LEU A 286 17.53 16.32 16.26
N VAL A 287 17.04 17.24 15.43
CA VAL A 287 17.74 18.44 14.98
C VAL A 287 17.29 19.64 15.85
N PRO A 288 18.19 20.35 16.54
CA PRO A 288 17.80 21.49 17.38
C PRO A 288 17.12 22.60 16.56
N PHE A 289 15.84 22.85 16.83
CA PHE A 289 14.98 23.74 16.06
C PHE A 289 15.51 25.19 15.98
N VAL A 290 15.89 25.78 17.11
CA VAL A 290 16.44 27.15 17.19
C VAL A 290 17.73 27.28 16.37
N SER A 291 18.65 26.33 16.53
CA SER A 291 19.93 26.34 15.80
C SER A 291 19.70 26.21 14.30
N ARG A 292 18.75 25.37 13.88
CA ARG A 292 18.42 25.16 12.47
C ARG A 292 17.89 26.42 11.79
N LEU A 293 17.01 27.16 12.46
CA LEU A 293 16.49 28.44 11.94
C LEU A 293 17.60 29.50 11.79
N ARG A 294 18.59 29.52 12.70
CA ARG A 294 19.74 30.44 12.62
C ARG A 294 20.77 30.06 11.55
N GLN A 295 20.79 28.79 11.14
CA GLN A 295 21.72 28.26 10.12
C GLN A 295 21.09 28.24 8.72
N SER A 296 20.04 29.03 8.48
CA SER A 296 19.35 29.05 7.21
C SER A 296 20.27 29.46 6.05
N PRO A 297 20.10 28.90 4.84
CA PRO A 297 20.73 29.43 3.64
C PRO A 297 20.15 30.76 3.17
N PHE A 298 19.05 31.23 3.77
CA PHE A 298 18.38 32.49 3.42
C PHE A 298 18.47 33.50 4.56
N ASP A 299 18.37 34.79 4.21
CA ASP A 299 18.33 35.89 5.20
C ASP A 299 17.14 35.78 6.16
N VAL A 300 16.02 35.26 5.66
CA VAL A 300 14.81 34.92 6.43
C VAL A 300 14.55 33.44 6.24
N ALA A 301 14.56 32.68 7.33
CA ALA A 301 14.43 31.23 7.29
C ALA A 301 13.08 30.80 6.70
N LEU A 302 13.12 29.82 5.79
CA LEU A 302 11.90 29.24 5.23
C LEU A 302 11.45 28.01 6.03
N MET A 303 10.19 28.04 6.48
CA MET A 303 9.45 26.89 6.99
C MET A 303 8.40 26.48 5.94
N ALA A 304 8.70 25.43 5.17
CA ALA A 304 7.85 25.00 4.07
C ALA A 304 6.79 24.00 4.57
N GLU A 305 5.50 24.31 4.34
CA GLU A 305 4.37 23.54 4.86
C GLU A 305 3.78 22.60 3.80
N ILE A 306 3.63 21.32 4.18
CA ILE A 306 2.94 20.30 3.41
C ILE A 306 1.50 20.20 3.92
N LYS A 307 0.53 20.49 3.05
CA LYS A 307 -0.90 20.39 3.34
C LYS A 307 -1.71 20.01 2.10
N ARG A 308 -2.74 19.18 2.29
CA ARG A 308 -3.61 18.70 1.21
C ARG A 308 -4.97 19.40 1.17
N GLY A 309 -5.39 19.98 2.29
CA GLY A 309 -6.61 20.77 2.42
C GLY A 309 -6.52 21.86 3.49
N SER A 310 -7.58 22.66 3.62
CA SER A 310 -7.76 23.60 4.72
C SER A 310 -9.25 23.87 4.99
N PRO A 311 -9.63 24.26 6.22
CA PRO A 311 -11.02 24.59 6.55
C PRO A 311 -11.66 25.64 5.63
N SER A 312 -10.88 26.63 5.18
CA SER A 312 -11.37 27.73 4.35
C SER A 312 -11.51 27.39 2.85
N LYS A 313 -10.79 26.38 2.36
CA LYS A 313 -10.66 26.11 0.90
C LYS A 313 -11.00 24.67 0.50
N GLY A 314 -11.33 23.81 1.47
CA GLY A 314 -11.51 22.38 1.22
C GLY A 314 -10.21 21.69 0.79
N ILE A 315 -10.37 20.57 0.08
CA ILE A 315 -9.28 19.76 -0.46
C ILE A 315 -8.80 20.37 -1.79
N PHE A 316 -7.48 20.55 -1.94
CA PHE A 316 -6.91 21.10 -3.19
C PHE A 316 -5.65 20.37 -3.67
N ALA A 317 -5.11 19.44 -2.90
CA ALA A 317 -3.85 18.76 -3.23
C ALA A 317 -3.82 17.32 -2.68
N LEU A 318 -4.89 16.54 -2.89
CA LEU A 318 -5.01 15.18 -2.32
C LEU A 318 -3.93 14.22 -2.84
N ASP A 319 -3.53 14.37 -4.11
CA ASP A 319 -2.52 13.52 -4.76
C ASP A 319 -1.08 13.81 -4.31
N VAL A 320 -0.87 14.82 -3.47
CA VAL A 320 0.48 15.20 -3.03
C VAL A 320 1.05 14.15 -2.08
N GLN A 321 2.20 13.63 -2.47
CA GLN A 321 3.01 12.70 -1.70
C GLN A 321 3.96 13.49 -0.77
N ALA A 322 3.65 13.51 0.52
CA ALA A 322 4.43 14.22 1.55
C ALA A 322 5.95 13.95 1.50
N PRO A 323 6.45 12.70 1.42
CA PRO A 323 7.90 12.45 1.39
C PRO A 323 8.60 13.05 0.15
N VAL A 324 7.97 12.97 -1.03
CA VAL A 324 8.52 13.56 -2.26
C VAL A 324 8.59 15.08 -2.13
N GLN A 325 7.53 15.69 -1.60
CA GLN A 325 7.46 17.13 -1.41
C GLN A 325 8.48 17.64 -0.38
N ALA A 326 8.67 16.91 0.72
CA ALA A 326 9.65 17.24 1.75
C ALA A 326 11.09 17.23 1.20
N ARG A 327 11.46 16.24 0.36
CA ARG A 327 12.79 16.23 -0.29
C ARG A 327 12.99 17.44 -1.20
N LYS A 328 11.99 17.79 -2.01
CA LYS A 328 12.04 19.00 -2.86
C LYS A 328 12.27 20.26 -2.02
N TYR A 329 11.51 20.42 -0.94
CA TYR A 329 11.65 21.58 -0.04
C TYR A 329 13.01 21.61 0.65
N ALA A 330 13.51 20.47 1.13
CA ALA A 330 14.82 20.37 1.77
C ALA A 330 15.95 20.79 0.81
N LEU A 331 15.95 20.24 -0.42
CA LEU A 331 16.94 20.58 -1.45
C LEU A 331 16.82 22.02 -1.97
N ALA A 332 15.63 22.62 -1.89
CA ALA A 332 15.41 24.02 -2.20
C ALA A 332 15.85 24.98 -1.09
N GLY A 333 16.36 24.47 0.05
CA GLY A 333 16.90 25.29 1.14
C GLY A 333 15.94 25.59 2.29
N ALA A 334 14.78 24.90 2.36
CA ALA A 334 13.91 25.02 3.53
C ALA A 334 14.67 24.65 4.81
N SER A 335 14.55 25.47 5.85
CA SER A 335 15.17 25.22 7.16
C SER A 335 14.27 24.35 8.04
N VAL A 336 12.96 24.37 7.78
CA VAL A 336 11.96 23.58 8.49
C VAL A 336 10.95 23.01 7.49
N ILE A 337 10.56 21.76 7.67
CA ILE A 337 9.41 21.16 6.99
C ILE A 337 8.27 21.07 7.99
N SER A 338 7.19 21.81 7.75
CA SER A 338 5.97 21.76 8.54
C SER A 338 5.04 20.71 7.93
N VAL A 339 4.68 19.68 8.70
CA VAL A 339 3.80 18.60 8.25
C VAL A 339 2.49 18.71 9.02
N LEU A 340 1.39 18.92 8.30
CA LEU A 340 0.05 18.84 8.89
C LEU A 340 -0.27 17.38 9.20
N THR A 341 -0.66 17.07 10.43
CA THR A 341 -1.02 15.70 10.85
C THR A 341 -2.50 15.55 11.21
N GLU A 342 -3.29 16.61 11.03
CA GLU A 342 -4.72 16.62 11.31
C GLU A 342 -5.51 16.00 10.11
N PRO A 343 -6.28 14.92 10.33
CA PRO A 343 -6.85 14.12 9.25
C PRO A 343 -8.16 14.66 8.65
N GLU A 344 -9.01 15.35 9.41
CA GLU A 344 -10.37 15.68 8.98
C GLU A 344 -10.40 16.92 8.06
N TRP A 345 -9.72 18.00 8.42
CA TRP A 345 -9.75 19.27 7.68
C TRP A 345 -8.50 19.52 6.85
N PHE A 346 -7.32 19.10 7.33
CA PHE A 346 -6.06 19.30 6.60
C PHE A 346 -5.62 18.10 5.76
N LYS A 347 -6.29 16.95 5.95
CA LYS A 347 -6.02 15.68 5.25
C LYS A 347 -4.56 15.22 5.39
N GLY A 348 -4.01 15.40 6.59
CA GLY A 348 -2.70 14.94 7.00
C GLY A 348 -2.77 13.71 7.91
N SER A 349 -1.63 13.10 8.21
CA SER A 349 -1.54 11.99 9.18
C SER A 349 -0.22 11.97 9.92
N ILE A 350 -0.14 11.20 11.02
CA ILE A 350 1.13 10.96 11.71
C ILE A 350 2.08 10.10 10.85
N GLU A 351 1.55 9.30 9.93
CA GLU A 351 2.31 8.53 8.95
C GLU A 351 3.01 9.44 7.93
N ASP A 352 2.40 10.56 7.54
CA ASP A 352 3.08 11.57 6.70
C ASP A 352 4.33 12.10 7.41
N LEU A 353 4.23 12.40 8.70
CA LEU A 353 5.35 12.87 9.51
C LEU A 353 6.47 11.81 9.57
N ARG A 354 6.12 10.54 9.81
CA ARG A 354 7.08 9.42 9.83
C ARG A 354 7.75 9.23 8.47
N ALA A 355 6.99 9.24 7.39
CA ALA A 355 7.51 9.08 6.03
C ALA A 355 8.44 10.24 5.65
N VAL A 356 8.03 11.48 5.95
CA VAL A 356 8.87 12.68 5.78
C VAL A 356 10.16 12.55 6.58
N ARG A 357 10.09 12.11 7.84
CA ARG A 357 11.30 11.87 8.64
C ARG A 357 12.20 10.83 7.97
N GLN A 358 11.67 9.69 7.57
CA GLN A 358 12.46 8.58 7.01
C GLN A 358 13.21 8.99 5.73
N VAL A 359 12.56 9.68 4.79
CA VAL A 359 13.22 10.07 3.52
C VAL A 359 14.29 11.14 3.70
N LEU A 360 14.26 11.87 4.81
CA LEU A 360 15.28 12.87 5.17
C LEU A 360 16.41 12.28 6.04
N ASP A 361 16.34 11.01 6.46
CA ASP A 361 17.23 10.39 7.46
C ASP A 361 18.69 10.16 7.03
N GLY A 362 19.01 10.38 5.76
CA GLY A 362 20.38 10.38 5.27
C GLY A 362 20.90 11.76 4.85
N MET A 363 20.10 12.82 4.96
CA MET A 363 20.49 14.13 4.44
C MET A 363 21.35 14.89 5.46
N PRO A 364 22.63 15.19 5.14
CA PRO A 364 23.42 16.14 5.92
C PRO A 364 22.70 17.48 5.97
N ASN A 365 22.69 18.11 7.15
CA ASN A 365 21.99 19.37 7.37
C ASN A 365 20.49 19.35 7.00
N ARG A 366 19.81 18.21 7.15
CA ARG A 366 18.36 18.12 6.94
C ARG A 366 17.62 19.23 7.70
N PRO A 367 16.48 19.72 7.15
CA PRO A 367 15.61 20.63 7.88
C PRO A 367 15.08 20.00 9.17
N ALA A 368 14.71 20.85 10.12
CA ALA A 368 13.92 20.45 11.28
C ALA A 368 12.49 20.12 10.83
N ILE A 369 11.84 19.17 11.48
CA ILE A 369 10.48 18.73 11.16
C ILE A 369 9.53 19.25 12.24
N LEU A 370 8.57 20.06 11.83
CA LEU A 370 7.51 20.59 12.67
C LEU A 370 6.23 19.76 12.49
N ARG A 371 5.74 19.14 13.57
CA ARG A 371 4.36 18.64 13.61
C ARG A 371 3.42 19.82 13.78
N LYS A 372 2.63 20.11 12.74
CA LYS A 372 1.62 21.16 12.73
C LYS A 372 0.26 20.53 12.99
N GLU A 373 -0.26 20.72 14.19
CA GLU A 373 -1.54 20.17 14.64
C GLU A 373 -2.10 21.01 15.80
N PHE A 374 -3.32 20.72 16.23
CA PHE A 374 -3.93 21.22 17.45
C PHE A 374 -3.54 20.34 18.63
N ILE A 375 -2.48 20.72 19.36
CA ILE A 375 -1.95 19.96 20.50
C ILE A 375 -2.55 20.47 21.81
N PHE A 376 -3.13 19.55 22.59
CA PHE A 376 -3.76 19.84 23.89
C PHE A 376 -3.45 18.83 24.99
N GLU A 377 -2.67 17.79 24.69
CA GLU A 377 -2.18 16.80 25.66
C GLU A 377 -0.73 16.40 25.37
N GLU A 378 -0.02 16.00 26.43
CA GLU A 378 1.34 15.45 26.40
C GLU A 378 1.45 14.22 25.50
N TYR A 379 0.37 13.43 25.41
CA TYR A 379 0.24 12.30 24.51
C TYR A 379 0.62 12.64 23.06
N GLN A 380 0.09 13.74 22.52
CA GLN A 380 0.37 14.16 21.15
C GLN A 380 1.83 14.61 20.96
N ILE A 381 2.44 15.19 22.00
CA ILE A 381 3.84 15.62 21.94
C ILE A 381 4.77 14.39 21.94
N LEU A 382 4.50 13.40 22.80
CA LEU A 382 5.27 12.16 22.85
C LEU A 382 5.14 11.36 21.54
N GLU A 383 3.92 11.24 21.02
CA GLU A 383 3.66 10.65 19.71
C GLU A 383 4.44 11.38 18.59
N ALA A 384 4.48 12.71 18.62
CA ALA A 384 5.24 13.51 17.66
C ALA A 384 6.74 13.19 17.72
N ARG A 385 7.29 13.15 18.94
CA ARG A 385 8.71 12.87 19.17
C ARG A 385 9.11 11.50 18.63
N LEU A 386 8.29 10.48 18.88
CA LEU A 386 8.50 9.11 18.40
C LEU A 386 8.31 8.99 16.88
N ALA A 387 7.39 9.75 16.30
CA ALA A 387 7.21 9.84 14.86
C ALA A 387 8.35 10.60 14.14
N GLY A 388 9.21 11.28 14.90
CA GLY A 388 10.39 11.97 14.39
C GLY A 388 10.24 13.47 14.17
N ALA A 389 9.26 14.11 14.82
CA ALA A 389 9.24 15.57 14.93
C ALA A 389 10.48 16.06 15.69
N ASP A 390 11.02 17.19 15.25
CA ASP A 390 12.05 17.96 15.97
C ASP A 390 11.44 19.11 16.78
N THR A 391 10.20 19.49 16.46
CA THR A 391 9.42 20.53 17.15
C THR A 391 7.92 20.31 16.92
N VAL A 392 7.11 20.97 17.75
CA VAL A 392 5.65 20.92 17.75
C VAL A 392 5.04 22.32 17.80
N LEU A 393 3.81 22.47 17.31
CA LEU A 393 3.04 23.71 17.43
C LEU A 393 2.26 23.75 18.75
N LEU A 394 2.34 24.86 19.48
CA LEU A 394 1.45 25.15 20.61
C LEU A 394 0.71 26.47 20.34
N ILE A 395 -0.63 26.47 20.42
CA ILE A 395 -1.45 27.63 20.04
C ILE A 395 -2.00 28.30 21.30
N VAL A 396 -1.58 29.53 21.58
CA VAL A 396 -1.97 30.25 22.82
C VAL A 396 -3.47 30.45 22.90
N LYS A 397 -4.12 30.83 21.79
CA LYS A 397 -5.57 31.06 21.73
C LYS A 397 -6.43 29.85 22.11
N MET A 398 -5.88 28.64 21.99
CA MET A 398 -6.60 27.38 22.22
C MET A 398 -6.36 26.82 23.63
N LEU A 399 -5.27 27.21 24.30
CA LEU A 399 -4.79 26.58 25.52
C LEU A 399 -4.90 27.54 26.70
N GLU A 400 -5.44 27.05 27.81
CA GLU A 400 -5.33 27.74 29.09
C GLU A 400 -3.85 27.89 29.46
N VAL A 401 -3.49 29.00 30.11
CA VAL A 401 -2.08 29.36 30.38
C VAL A 401 -1.35 28.26 31.15
N GLU A 402 -2.01 27.64 32.13
CA GLU A 402 -1.45 26.52 32.93
C GLU A 402 -1.18 25.28 32.06
N LEU A 403 -2.13 24.95 31.17
CA LEU A 403 -1.98 23.83 30.25
C LEU A 403 -0.88 24.11 29.22
N LEU A 404 -0.82 25.32 28.67
CA LEU A 404 0.24 25.77 27.76
C LEU A 404 1.61 25.63 28.42
N GLU A 405 1.77 26.09 29.67
CA GLU A 405 3.03 25.99 30.41
C GLU A 405 3.44 24.52 30.63
N ARG A 406 2.49 23.66 31.00
CA ARG A 406 2.73 22.23 31.16
C ARG A 406 3.20 21.57 29.87
N LEU A 407 2.49 21.81 28.76
CA LEU A 407 2.84 21.25 27.44
C LEU A 407 4.17 21.77 26.93
N TYR A 408 4.48 23.05 27.15
CA TYR A 408 5.76 23.65 26.78
C TYR A 408 6.92 23.00 27.55
N LYS A 409 6.79 22.86 28.89
CA LYS A 409 7.79 22.16 29.72
C LYS A 409 7.97 20.70 29.33
N TYR A 410 6.89 19.99 29.02
CA TYR A 410 6.95 18.60 28.58
C TYR A 410 7.64 18.44 27.22
N SER A 411 7.39 19.35 26.27
CA SER A 411 8.13 19.37 25.00
C SER A 411 9.63 19.57 25.21
N LEU A 412 10.01 20.50 26.12
CA LEU A 412 11.40 20.75 26.47
C LEU A 412 12.07 19.54 27.13
N SER A 413 11.37 18.78 27.99
CA SER A 413 11.93 17.56 28.58
C SER A 413 12.21 16.47 27.55
N LEU A 414 11.53 16.48 26.40
CA LEU A 414 11.81 15.61 25.25
C LEU A 414 12.87 16.18 24.27
N GLY A 415 13.43 17.35 24.57
CA GLY A 415 14.44 18.04 23.76
C GLY A 415 13.88 18.89 22.60
N MET A 416 12.56 19.07 22.52
CA MET A 416 11.89 19.82 21.46
C MET A 416 11.53 21.23 21.93
N GLU A 417 12.12 22.27 21.34
CA GLU A 417 11.64 23.65 21.52
C GLU A 417 10.36 23.87 20.69
N PRO A 418 9.20 24.18 21.29
CA PRO A 418 7.96 24.42 20.54
C PRO A 418 7.98 25.70 19.70
N LEU A 419 7.23 25.68 18.59
CA LEU A 419 6.74 26.90 17.94
C LEU A 419 5.46 27.35 18.66
N VAL A 420 5.54 28.45 19.42
CA VAL A 420 4.39 29.00 20.13
C VAL A 420 3.66 30.00 19.22
N GLU A 421 2.44 29.66 18.80
CA GLU A 421 1.62 30.46 17.89
C GLU A 421 0.76 31.48 18.65
N VAL A 422 0.81 32.74 18.20
CA VAL A 422 0.06 33.89 18.73
C VAL A 422 -0.60 34.67 17.60
N GLN A 423 -1.66 35.40 17.91
CA GLN A 423 -2.40 36.24 16.95
C GLN A 423 -2.39 37.74 17.34
N ASN A 424 -2.31 38.07 18.62
CA ASN A 424 -2.45 39.44 19.13
C ASN A 424 -1.45 39.75 20.26
N ALA A 425 -1.50 40.99 20.77
CA ALA A 425 -0.58 41.49 21.80
C ALA A 425 -0.72 40.78 23.16
N ASP A 426 -1.92 40.37 23.54
CA ASP A 426 -2.16 39.67 24.81
C ASP A 426 -1.56 38.27 24.76
N GLU A 427 -1.82 37.54 23.67
CA GLU A 427 -1.22 36.23 23.41
C GLU A 427 0.31 36.31 23.30
N MET A 428 0.84 37.36 22.66
CA MET A 428 2.27 37.64 22.60
C MET A 428 2.87 37.81 24.00
N THR A 429 2.20 38.55 24.87
CA THR A 429 2.64 38.75 26.26
C THR A 429 2.71 37.43 27.02
N ILE A 430 1.75 36.52 26.81
CA ILE A 430 1.75 35.18 27.40
C ILE A 430 2.95 34.37 26.87
N ALA A 431 3.18 34.35 25.55
CA ALA A 431 4.28 33.60 24.95
C ALA A 431 5.67 34.12 25.40
N VAL A 432 5.84 35.43 25.56
CA VAL A 432 7.07 36.03 26.08
C VAL A 432 7.28 35.67 27.56
N LYS A 433 6.23 35.75 28.40
CA LYS A 433 6.30 35.36 29.81
C LYS A 433 6.59 33.87 30.00
N LEU A 434 6.08 33.02 29.10
CA LEU A 434 6.37 31.59 29.06
C LEU A 434 7.87 31.31 28.79
N GLY A 435 8.60 32.27 28.21
CA GLY A 435 10.01 32.10 27.85
C GLY A 435 10.22 31.39 26.51
N ALA A 436 9.21 31.41 25.63
CA ALA A 436 9.29 30.77 24.32
C ALA A 436 10.45 31.32 23.47
N LYS A 437 11.31 30.45 22.93
CA LYS A 437 12.45 30.88 22.09
C LYS A 437 12.07 31.05 20.63
N VAL A 438 10.96 30.44 20.21
CA VAL A 438 10.41 30.58 18.85
C VAL A 438 8.92 30.89 18.93
N ILE A 439 8.54 32.08 18.46
CA ILE A 439 7.15 32.55 18.47
C ILE A 439 6.69 32.76 17.02
N GLY A 440 5.58 32.13 16.66
CA GLY A 440 4.95 32.29 15.35
C GLY A 440 3.74 33.22 15.44
N VAL A 441 3.73 34.29 14.65
CA VAL A 441 2.58 35.19 14.55
C VAL A 441 1.70 34.74 13.39
N ASN A 442 0.48 34.32 13.67
CA ASN A 442 -0.49 33.97 12.64
C ASN A 442 -1.13 35.23 12.07
N ASN A 443 -0.69 35.65 10.88
CA ASN A 443 -1.25 36.79 10.17
C ASN A 443 -2.68 36.54 9.68
N ARG A 444 -3.14 35.28 9.71
CA ARG A 444 -4.53 34.93 9.42
C ARG A 444 -5.33 34.92 10.72
N ASN A 445 -6.45 35.64 10.72
CA ASN A 445 -7.40 35.56 11.81
C ASN A 445 -8.06 34.18 11.83
N LEU A 446 -7.93 33.43 12.93
CA LEU A 446 -8.46 32.06 13.05
C LEU A 446 -9.99 32.01 13.19
N GLU A 447 -10.67 33.15 13.34
CA GLU A 447 -12.13 33.24 13.42
C GLU A 447 -12.75 33.76 12.11
N THR A 448 -12.11 34.77 11.49
CA THR A 448 -12.62 35.42 10.27
C THR A 448 -11.91 34.98 8.99
N PHE A 449 -10.78 34.30 9.10
CA PHE A 449 -9.86 33.91 8.03
C PHE A 449 -9.24 35.04 7.19
N GLU A 450 -9.49 36.30 7.56
CA GLU A 450 -8.83 37.47 6.96
C GLU A 450 -7.34 37.47 7.27
N VAL A 451 -6.52 37.95 6.31
CA VAL A 451 -5.06 37.94 6.43
C VAL A 451 -4.55 39.38 6.48
N ASP A 452 -3.87 39.74 7.57
CA ASP A 452 -3.12 41.01 7.68
C ASP A 452 -1.65 40.71 7.95
N ILE A 453 -0.83 40.84 6.90
CA ILE A 453 0.61 40.59 6.92
C ILE A 453 1.38 41.55 7.85
N ASN A 454 0.83 42.72 8.15
CA ASN A 454 1.48 43.72 9.01
C ASN A 454 1.38 43.38 10.50
N THR A 455 0.59 42.37 10.85
CA THR A 455 0.41 41.94 12.25
C THR A 455 1.73 41.54 12.89
N THR A 456 2.54 40.76 12.16
CA THR A 456 3.85 40.32 12.67
C THR A 456 4.78 41.50 12.96
N GLY A 457 4.88 42.47 12.04
CA GLY A 457 5.72 43.66 12.22
C GLY A 457 5.29 44.52 13.42
N ARG A 458 3.98 44.68 13.65
CA ARG A 458 3.45 45.42 14.82
C ARG A 458 3.84 44.76 16.14
N LEU A 459 3.80 43.43 16.20
CA LEU A 459 4.10 42.66 17.42
C LEU A 459 5.60 42.49 17.68
N ARG A 460 6.46 42.71 16.68
CA ARG A 460 7.93 42.52 16.82
C ARG A 460 8.50 43.26 18.02
N SER A 461 8.06 44.49 18.27
CA SER A 461 8.57 45.36 19.34
C SER A 461 8.35 44.81 20.76
N MET A 462 7.43 43.87 20.93
CA MET A 462 7.12 43.24 22.21
C MET A 462 8.05 42.07 22.57
N VAL A 463 8.88 41.63 21.63
CA VAL A 463 9.65 40.38 21.72
C VAL A 463 11.15 40.70 21.87
N PRO A 464 11.88 40.05 22.79
CA PRO A 464 13.32 40.21 22.91
C PRO A 464 14.07 39.82 21.62
N ASP A 465 15.19 40.48 21.32
CA ASP A 465 16.00 40.19 20.12
C ASP A 465 16.61 38.78 20.09
N THR A 466 16.70 38.13 21.25
CA THR A 466 17.18 36.75 21.38
C THR A 466 16.15 35.71 20.91
N THR A 467 14.87 36.07 20.87
CA THR A 467 13.76 35.20 20.49
C THR A 467 13.53 35.27 18.99
N ILE A 468 13.36 34.10 18.37
CA ILE A 468 13.08 33.99 16.95
C ILE A 468 11.60 34.26 16.72
N ILE A 469 11.29 35.25 15.89
CA ILE A 469 9.90 35.53 15.47
C ILE A 469 9.66 35.03 14.04
N CYS A 470 8.53 34.36 13.85
CA CYS A 470 8.14 33.77 12.58
C CYS A 470 6.83 34.38 12.09
N ALA A 471 6.75 34.84 10.83
CA ALA A 471 5.49 35.22 10.21
C ALA A 471 4.79 33.98 9.64
N LEU A 472 3.57 33.69 10.08
CA LEU A 472 2.78 32.55 9.62
C LEU A 472 1.62 33.05 8.75
N SER A 473 1.46 32.46 7.56
CA SER A 473 0.43 32.83 6.57
C SER A 473 0.66 34.19 5.88
N GLY A 474 0.13 34.30 4.65
CA GLY A 474 0.08 35.57 3.90
C GLY A 474 1.31 35.87 3.02
N ILE A 475 2.33 35.03 3.06
CA ILE A 475 3.56 35.20 2.27
C ILE A 475 3.40 34.51 0.90
N ASN A 476 3.45 35.29 -0.19
CA ASN A 476 3.18 34.79 -1.54
C ASN A 476 4.24 35.19 -2.58
N LYS A 477 5.00 36.27 -2.34
CA LYS A 477 6.00 36.79 -3.28
C LYS A 477 7.26 37.26 -2.56
N HIS A 478 8.37 37.40 -3.30
CA HIS A 478 9.66 37.80 -2.75
C HIS A 478 9.61 39.13 -1.96
N GLN A 479 8.81 40.09 -2.44
CA GLN A 479 8.63 41.36 -1.75
C GLN A 479 8.12 41.18 -0.31
N ASP A 480 7.25 40.21 -0.06
CA ASP A 480 6.71 39.93 1.28
C ASP A 480 7.83 39.46 2.23
N VAL A 481 8.81 38.70 1.70
CA VAL A 481 10.00 38.24 2.47
C VAL A 481 10.93 39.42 2.77
N LEU A 482 11.11 40.34 1.83
CA LEU A 482 11.89 41.57 2.04
C LEU A 482 11.25 42.48 3.09
N ASP A 483 9.93 42.62 3.05
CA ASP A 483 9.20 43.37 4.08
C ASP A 483 9.34 42.69 5.45
N CYS A 484 9.25 41.35 5.52
CA CYS A 484 9.52 40.62 6.75
C CYS A 484 10.93 40.85 7.29
N LYS A 485 11.94 40.82 6.40
CA LYS A 485 13.33 41.10 6.76
C LYS A 485 13.50 42.51 7.33
N ARG A 486 12.89 43.52 6.70
CA ARG A 486 12.92 44.91 7.15
C ARG A 486 12.31 45.05 8.55
N ASP A 487 11.24 44.32 8.82
CA ASP A 487 10.51 44.37 10.08
C ASP A 487 11.15 43.49 11.18
N GLY A 488 12.36 42.94 10.94
CA GLY A 488 13.12 42.17 11.93
C GLY A 488 12.57 40.78 12.18
N ILE A 489 11.86 40.19 11.20
CA ILE A 489 11.30 38.84 11.26
C ILE A 489 12.35 37.82 10.81
N ASN A 490 12.50 36.74 11.57
CA ASN A 490 13.58 35.77 11.38
C ASN A 490 13.21 34.63 10.44
N ALA A 491 11.93 34.25 10.39
CA ALA A 491 11.47 33.14 9.56
C ALA A 491 10.05 33.36 9.01
N VAL A 492 9.70 32.66 7.94
CA VAL A 492 8.38 32.67 7.31
C VAL A 492 7.86 31.25 7.16
N LEU A 493 6.58 31.03 7.48
CA LEU A 493 5.88 29.77 7.19
C LEU A 493 5.04 29.92 5.94
N VAL A 494 5.35 29.12 4.93
CA VAL A 494 4.71 29.18 3.62
C VAL A 494 4.19 27.80 3.23
N GLY A 495 2.90 27.70 2.99
CA GLY A 495 2.26 26.45 2.57
C GLY A 495 1.54 26.60 1.25
N GLU A 496 0.45 27.36 1.24
CA GLU A 496 -0.47 27.39 0.10
C GLU A 496 0.19 27.84 -1.21
N ALA A 497 1.01 28.89 -1.15
CA ALA A 497 1.68 29.42 -2.34
C ALA A 497 2.66 28.39 -2.94
N ILE A 498 3.41 27.68 -2.10
CA ILE A 498 4.34 26.63 -2.55
C ILE A 498 3.56 25.44 -3.11
N MET A 499 2.49 25.01 -2.43
CA MET A 499 1.67 23.87 -2.87
C MET A 499 0.95 24.09 -4.21
N LYS A 500 0.68 25.36 -4.57
CA LYS A 500 0.04 25.74 -5.85
C LYS A 500 1.04 25.99 -6.98
N ALA A 501 2.32 26.16 -6.65
CA ALA A 501 3.33 26.44 -7.65
C ALA A 501 3.51 25.22 -8.58
N PRO A 502 3.63 25.42 -9.91
CA PRO A 502 3.93 24.33 -10.84
C PRO A 502 5.25 23.63 -10.51
N ASP A 503 6.24 24.40 -10.06
CA ASP A 503 7.53 23.90 -9.59
C ASP A 503 7.90 24.55 -8.25
N ALA A 504 7.84 23.76 -7.19
CA ALA A 504 8.12 24.21 -5.83
C ALA A 504 9.57 24.70 -5.64
N THR A 505 10.54 24.09 -6.30
CA THR A 505 11.97 24.42 -6.15
C THR A 505 12.24 25.82 -6.70
N THR A 506 11.72 26.09 -7.90
CA THR A 506 11.80 27.38 -8.57
C THR A 506 11.10 28.45 -7.76
N PHE A 507 9.88 28.16 -7.29
CA PHE A 507 9.11 29.08 -6.48
C PHE A 507 9.81 29.43 -5.16
N ILE A 508 10.39 28.45 -4.45
CA ILE A 508 11.12 28.69 -3.21
C ILE A 508 12.34 29.59 -3.45
N SER A 509 13.10 29.32 -4.53
CA SER A 509 14.25 30.15 -4.90
C SER A 509 13.83 31.57 -5.21
N GLU A 510 12.81 31.76 -6.05
CA GLU A 510 12.29 33.10 -6.40
C GLU A 510 11.76 33.82 -5.16
N LEU A 511 11.03 33.12 -4.28
CA LEU A 511 10.47 33.66 -3.06
C LEU A 511 11.55 34.12 -2.08
N CYS A 512 12.58 33.32 -1.84
CA CYS A 512 13.56 33.60 -0.79
C CYS A 512 14.75 34.43 -1.28
N SER A 513 15.16 34.25 -2.54
CA SER A 513 16.35 34.91 -3.10
C SER A 513 16.06 35.96 -4.17
N GLY A 514 14.81 36.06 -4.66
CA GLY A 514 14.44 36.97 -5.75
C GLY A 514 14.95 36.52 -7.12
N SER A 515 15.55 35.33 -7.21
CA SER A 515 16.13 34.79 -8.44
C SER A 515 15.74 33.34 -8.66
N LYS A 516 15.67 32.94 -9.93
CA LYS A 516 15.50 31.53 -10.30
C LYS A 516 16.73 30.73 -9.86
N PRO A 517 16.54 29.45 -9.49
CA PRO A 517 17.69 28.61 -9.18
C PRO A 517 18.57 28.55 -10.43
N PRO A 518 19.90 28.64 -10.28
CA PRO A 518 20.79 28.49 -11.42
C PRO A 518 20.50 27.15 -12.11
N PRO A 519 20.51 27.08 -13.45
CA PRO A 519 20.39 25.80 -14.13
C PRO A 519 21.46 24.87 -13.58
N LYS A 520 21.12 23.58 -13.36
CA LYS A 520 22.07 22.54 -12.96
C LYS A 520 23.06 22.28 -14.12
N ASN A 521 23.88 23.25 -14.46
CA ASN A 521 25.02 23.13 -15.36
C ASN A 521 26.21 22.68 -14.52
N SER A 522 26.15 21.47 -13.97
CA SER A 522 27.37 20.78 -13.62
C SER A 522 28.03 20.37 -14.92
N LEU A 523 29.25 20.86 -15.18
CA LEU A 523 30.13 20.25 -16.17
C LEU A 523 30.07 18.73 -15.98
N PRO A 524 30.03 17.93 -17.07
CA PRO A 524 30.00 16.49 -16.96
C PRO A 524 31.10 15.99 -16.02
N GLU A 525 30.70 15.44 -14.87
CA GLU A 525 31.67 14.86 -13.95
C GLU A 525 32.31 13.66 -14.65
N LYS A 526 33.64 13.56 -14.58
CA LYS A 526 34.34 12.42 -15.16
C LYS A 526 33.90 11.14 -14.46
N VAL A 527 33.51 10.15 -15.24
CA VAL A 527 33.12 8.83 -14.74
C VAL A 527 34.30 8.18 -14.03
N HIS A 528 34.08 7.65 -12.83
CA HIS A 528 35.07 6.85 -12.12
C HIS A 528 35.25 5.47 -12.77
N VAL A 529 36.46 4.95 -12.77
CA VAL A 529 36.81 3.65 -13.34
C VAL A 529 37.36 2.75 -12.25
N LYS A 530 36.73 1.58 -12.11
CA LYS A 530 37.17 0.50 -11.21
C LYS A 530 37.62 -0.73 -11.99
N ILE A 531 38.79 -1.26 -11.64
CA ILE A 531 39.30 -2.53 -12.16
C ILE A 531 39.18 -3.60 -11.06
N CYS A 532 38.37 -4.63 -11.30
CA CYS A 532 37.90 -5.58 -10.30
C CYS A 532 38.53 -6.97 -10.47
N GLY A 533 38.94 -7.58 -9.36
CA GLY A 533 39.55 -8.92 -9.35
C GLY A 533 41.02 -8.89 -9.79
N VAL A 534 41.78 -7.89 -9.35
CA VAL A 534 43.20 -7.76 -9.64
C VAL A 534 44.00 -8.82 -8.88
N ARG A 535 44.87 -9.53 -9.61
CA ARG A 535 45.62 -10.70 -9.12
C ARG A 535 47.13 -10.55 -9.19
N THR A 536 47.65 -9.44 -9.70
CA THR A 536 49.09 -9.19 -9.72
C THR A 536 49.40 -7.71 -9.45
N VAL A 537 50.60 -7.44 -8.94
CA VAL A 537 51.07 -6.08 -8.67
C VAL A 537 51.24 -5.30 -9.98
N GLU A 538 51.70 -5.96 -11.05
CA GLU A 538 51.88 -5.32 -12.36
C GLU A 538 50.55 -4.82 -12.94
N ALA A 539 49.48 -5.62 -12.83
CA ALA A 539 48.16 -5.22 -13.29
C ALA A 539 47.58 -4.06 -12.46
N ALA A 540 47.81 -4.06 -11.14
CA ALA A 540 47.43 -2.95 -10.27
C ALA A 540 48.14 -1.65 -10.66
N LEU A 541 49.46 -1.70 -10.85
CA LEU A 541 50.27 -0.53 -11.20
C LEU A 541 49.98 0.00 -12.61
N GLU A 542 49.71 -0.88 -13.59
CA GLU A 542 49.29 -0.42 -14.92
C GLU A 542 47.91 0.24 -14.88
N ALA A 543 46.96 -0.29 -14.11
CA ALA A 543 45.67 0.36 -13.89
C ALA A 543 45.82 1.74 -13.23
N VAL A 544 46.66 1.87 -12.21
CA VAL A 544 47.00 3.16 -11.57
C VAL A 544 47.60 4.12 -12.58
N LYS A 545 48.59 3.68 -13.37
CA LYS A 545 49.26 4.48 -14.40
C LYS A 545 48.29 4.95 -15.49
N ALA A 546 47.34 4.11 -15.87
CA ALA A 546 46.29 4.45 -16.83
C ALA A 546 45.25 5.42 -16.26
N GLY A 547 45.19 5.59 -14.92
CA GLY A 547 44.32 6.53 -14.24
C GLY A 547 43.04 5.91 -13.64
N ALA A 548 43.04 4.62 -13.30
CA ALA A 548 41.93 4.01 -12.58
C ALA A 548 41.75 4.64 -11.19
N ASP A 549 40.51 4.86 -10.77
CA ASP A 549 40.20 5.42 -9.44
C ASP A 549 40.16 4.34 -8.37
N PHE A 550 39.80 3.10 -8.74
CA PHE A 550 39.59 2.01 -7.81
C PHE A 550 40.25 0.70 -8.29
N ILE A 551 40.94 0.02 -7.38
CA ILE A 551 41.51 -1.33 -7.58
C ILE A 551 40.79 -2.31 -6.67
N GLY A 552 40.06 -3.24 -7.26
CA GLY A 552 39.30 -4.28 -6.55
C GLY A 552 40.12 -5.55 -6.34
N VAL A 553 40.37 -5.90 -5.07
CA VAL A 553 41.00 -7.15 -4.66
C VAL A 553 39.93 -8.11 -4.14
N ASN A 554 39.86 -9.32 -4.71
CA ASN A 554 38.81 -10.28 -4.38
C ASN A 554 39.26 -11.22 -3.26
N PHE A 555 38.52 -11.22 -2.15
CA PHE A 555 38.77 -12.06 -0.97
C PHE A 555 37.79 -13.22 -0.84
N VAL A 556 36.92 -13.46 -1.82
CA VAL A 556 35.95 -14.56 -1.81
C VAL A 556 36.66 -15.90 -1.94
N PRO A 557 36.59 -16.79 -0.93
CA PRO A 557 37.25 -18.10 -0.98
C PRO A 557 36.78 -18.92 -2.19
N GLY A 558 37.74 -19.56 -2.88
CA GLY A 558 37.45 -20.41 -4.04
C GLY A 558 37.02 -19.67 -5.32
N ALA A 559 36.86 -18.34 -5.30
CA ALA A 559 36.54 -17.59 -6.50
C ALA A 559 37.70 -17.62 -7.51
N LYS A 560 37.39 -17.75 -8.81
CA LYS A 560 38.38 -17.80 -9.90
C LYS A 560 39.37 -16.62 -9.91
N ARG A 561 38.93 -15.47 -9.38
CA ARG A 561 39.70 -14.22 -9.34
C ARG A 561 40.15 -13.84 -7.92
N ALA A 562 40.10 -14.76 -6.95
CA ALA A 562 40.60 -14.51 -5.60
C ALA A 562 42.11 -14.28 -5.63
N ALA A 563 42.58 -13.25 -4.91
CA ALA A 563 44.00 -12.97 -4.77
C ALA A 563 44.57 -13.76 -3.58
N PRO A 564 45.73 -14.45 -3.73
CA PRO A 564 46.48 -14.99 -2.60
C PRO A 564 46.80 -13.90 -1.56
N HIS A 565 46.95 -14.27 -0.30
CA HIS A 565 47.12 -13.33 0.81
C HIS A 565 48.34 -12.41 0.66
N ASP A 566 49.49 -12.99 0.31
CA ASP A 566 50.74 -12.30 0.03
C ASP A 566 50.62 -11.32 -1.13
N VAL A 567 49.95 -11.74 -2.21
CA VAL A 567 49.71 -10.90 -3.39
C VAL A 567 48.73 -9.77 -3.09
N ALA A 568 47.66 -10.02 -2.33
CA ALA A 568 46.69 -9.00 -1.93
C ALA A 568 47.33 -7.89 -1.09
N LEU A 569 48.22 -8.26 -0.16
CA LEU A 569 48.99 -7.31 0.64
C LEU A 569 49.94 -6.49 -0.26
N ALA A 570 50.70 -7.16 -1.13
CA ALA A 570 51.61 -6.50 -2.07
C ALA A 570 50.90 -5.53 -3.03
N ILE A 571 49.70 -5.88 -3.51
CA ILE A 571 48.86 -4.98 -4.32
C ILE A 571 48.49 -3.73 -3.51
N SER A 572 48.01 -3.91 -2.27
CA SER A 572 47.60 -2.77 -1.43
C SER A 572 48.77 -1.82 -1.15
N GLU A 573 49.92 -2.36 -0.77
CA GLU A 573 51.15 -1.60 -0.51
C GLU A 573 51.65 -0.87 -1.77
N ALA A 574 51.69 -1.56 -2.92
CA ALA A 574 52.14 -0.98 -4.18
C ALA A 574 51.24 0.17 -4.65
N VAL A 575 49.91 -0.01 -4.61
CA VAL A 575 48.96 1.06 -4.98
C VAL A 575 49.13 2.27 -4.06
N ARG A 576 49.28 2.06 -2.75
CA ARG A 576 49.49 3.16 -1.79
C ARG A 576 50.81 3.88 -2.01
N ALA A 577 51.90 3.16 -2.33
CA ALA A 577 53.21 3.74 -2.58
C ALA A 577 53.27 4.67 -3.81
N THR A 578 52.33 4.54 -4.75
CA THR A 578 52.24 5.47 -5.91
C THR A 578 51.75 6.87 -5.54
N SER A 579 51.23 7.06 -4.33
CA SER A 579 50.72 8.36 -3.87
C SER A 579 51.88 9.26 -3.48
N LYS A 580 52.07 10.37 -4.20
CA LYS A 580 53.01 11.42 -3.75
C LYS A 580 52.54 11.93 -2.39
N SER A 581 53.48 12.10 -1.46
CA SER A 581 53.27 12.66 -0.14
C SER A 581 52.67 14.07 -0.22
N SER A 582 51.34 14.15 -0.24
CA SER A 582 50.62 15.32 0.23
C SER A 582 49.56 14.83 1.21
N GLU A 583 50.00 14.67 2.47
CA GLU A 583 49.09 14.78 3.59
C GLU A 583 48.50 16.19 3.57
N ALA A 584 47.36 16.31 2.92
CA ALA A 584 46.32 17.21 3.35
C ALA A 584 45.04 16.39 3.21
N SER A 585 44.59 15.82 4.33
CA SER A 585 43.17 15.54 4.51
C SER A 585 42.47 16.85 4.15
N ALA A 586 41.91 16.92 2.93
CA ALA A 586 41.03 18.00 2.57
C ALA A 586 39.90 17.89 3.59
N LYS A 587 39.95 18.75 4.61
CA LYS A 587 38.81 18.97 5.51
C LYS A 587 37.62 19.11 4.59
N LEU A 588 36.66 18.19 4.75
CA LEU A 588 35.35 18.26 4.14
C LEU A 588 34.91 19.74 4.19
N PRO A 589 34.49 20.34 3.06
CA PRO A 589 34.00 21.70 3.09
C PRO A 589 32.92 21.76 4.17
N ILE A 590 33.18 22.59 5.19
CA ILE A 590 32.25 22.85 6.28
C ILE A 590 30.94 23.30 5.62
N ALA A 591 29.93 22.45 5.81
CA ALA A 591 28.49 22.64 5.60
C ALA A 591 28.11 23.81 4.68
N ALA A 592 27.70 23.48 3.45
CA ALA A 592 26.64 24.27 2.84
C ALA A 592 25.50 24.40 3.88
N SER A 593 25.01 25.62 4.10
CA SER A 593 23.93 25.91 5.06
C SER A 593 22.62 25.21 4.70
N GLY A 594 22.48 24.73 3.45
CA GLY A 594 21.35 23.94 2.97
C GLY A 594 21.57 22.43 3.07
N ALA A 595 20.45 21.68 3.00
CA ALA A 595 20.47 20.23 2.94
C ALA A 595 21.00 19.75 1.58
N THR A 596 21.83 18.70 1.58
CA THR A 596 22.36 18.09 0.36
C THR A 596 21.80 16.69 0.16
N ASP A 597 21.60 16.28 -1.09
CA ASP A 597 21.25 14.89 -1.38
C ASP A 597 22.39 13.94 -0.97
N PHE A 598 22.03 12.78 -0.42
CA PHE A 598 22.97 11.81 0.13
C PHE A 598 23.91 11.24 -0.93
N PHE A 599 23.39 10.74 -2.06
CA PHE A 599 24.23 10.12 -3.09
C PHE A 599 25.07 11.14 -3.85
N SER A 600 24.58 12.38 -3.92
CA SER A 600 25.38 13.50 -4.42
C SER A 600 26.57 13.81 -3.50
N LEU A 601 26.37 13.83 -2.17
CA LEU A 601 27.46 14.03 -1.21
C LEU A 601 28.45 12.85 -1.23
N THR A 602 27.95 11.61 -1.16
CA THR A 602 28.83 10.44 -1.10
C THR A 602 29.65 10.30 -2.39
N SER A 603 29.08 10.65 -3.55
CA SER A 603 29.81 10.74 -4.82
C SER A 603 30.98 11.73 -4.74
N GLN A 604 30.79 12.90 -4.11
CA GLN A 604 31.88 13.86 -3.91
C GLN A 604 32.95 13.31 -2.97
N ASN A 605 32.56 12.58 -1.92
CA ASN A 605 33.48 11.99 -0.96
C ASN A 605 34.29 10.81 -1.54
N LEU A 606 33.83 10.20 -2.64
CA LEU A 606 34.58 9.18 -3.38
C LEU A 606 35.72 9.78 -4.23
N LYS A 607 35.74 11.11 -4.43
CA LYS A 607 36.81 11.77 -5.19
C LYS A 607 38.05 11.91 -4.32
N THR A 608 39.10 11.20 -4.69
CA THR A 608 40.40 11.34 -4.05
C THR A 608 41.50 11.58 -5.09
N SER A 609 42.63 12.11 -4.64
CA SER A 609 43.78 12.42 -5.49
C SER A 609 44.62 11.20 -5.87
N ARG A 610 44.32 10.05 -5.26
CA ARG A 610 45.03 8.78 -5.48
C ARG A 610 44.05 7.66 -5.82
N THR A 611 44.56 6.59 -6.40
CA THR A 611 43.78 5.36 -6.57
C THR A 611 43.50 4.72 -5.20
N GLN A 612 42.27 4.22 -5.02
CA GLN A 612 41.78 3.60 -3.79
C GLN A 612 41.70 2.08 -3.92
N VAL A 613 42.04 1.37 -2.84
CA VAL A 613 41.98 -0.11 -2.79
C VAL A 613 40.65 -0.57 -2.21
N VAL A 614 39.94 -1.41 -2.95
CA VAL A 614 38.60 -1.93 -2.61
C VAL A 614 38.68 -3.43 -2.34
N GLY A 615 38.30 -3.89 -1.16
CA GLY A 615 38.18 -5.34 -0.90
C GLY A 615 36.79 -5.86 -1.23
N ILE A 616 36.72 -6.96 -1.98
CA ILE A 616 35.46 -7.56 -2.44
C ILE A 616 35.16 -8.80 -1.60
N PHE A 617 33.97 -8.82 -1.03
CA PHE A 617 33.44 -9.88 -0.19
C PHE A 617 32.08 -10.34 -0.73
N GLN A 618 31.78 -11.61 -0.49
CA GLN A 618 30.53 -12.29 -0.83
C GLN A 618 30.23 -13.31 0.26
N ASN A 619 29.38 -12.91 1.21
CA ASN A 619 28.85 -13.74 2.31
C ASN A 619 29.88 -14.21 3.36
N GLN A 620 31.08 -13.63 3.43
CA GLN A 620 31.97 -13.85 4.57
C GLN A 620 31.41 -13.21 5.84
N PRO A 621 31.70 -13.75 7.04
CA PRO A 621 31.32 -13.14 8.31
C PRO A 621 31.84 -11.70 8.45
N LEU A 622 31.06 -10.83 9.08
CA LEU A 622 31.46 -9.43 9.33
C LEU A 622 32.82 -9.33 10.07
N SER A 623 33.10 -10.26 10.99
CA SER A 623 34.40 -10.32 11.68
C SER A 623 35.57 -10.47 10.71
N GLU A 624 35.45 -11.34 9.71
CA GLU A 624 36.47 -11.55 8.68
C GLU A 624 36.60 -10.32 7.77
N VAL A 625 35.48 -9.69 7.41
CA VAL A 625 35.49 -8.44 6.63
C VAL A 625 36.27 -7.34 7.37
N LEU A 626 36.00 -7.16 8.66
CA LEU A 626 36.68 -6.17 9.51
C LEU A 626 38.16 -6.49 9.71
N GLU A 627 38.51 -7.77 9.91
CA GLU A 627 39.89 -8.22 10.02
C GLU A 627 40.67 -7.92 8.74
N LYS A 628 40.15 -8.34 7.58
CA LYS A 628 40.79 -8.12 6.29
C LYS A 628 40.83 -6.64 5.91
N GLN A 629 39.80 -5.87 6.23
CA GLN A 629 39.80 -4.42 6.05
C GLN A 629 40.98 -3.76 6.76
N ARG A 630 41.24 -4.12 8.03
CA ARG A 630 42.37 -3.59 8.81
C ARG A 630 43.70 -4.11 8.28
N PHE A 631 43.79 -5.43 8.07
CA PHE A 631 45.04 -6.10 7.70
C PHE A 631 45.58 -5.59 6.36
N TYR A 632 44.73 -5.50 5.34
CA TYR A 632 45.14 -5.02 4.02
C TYR A 632 45.05 -3.51 3.88
N ASN A 633 44.66 -2.80 4.95
CA ASN A 633 44.40 -1.36 4.93
C ASN A 633 43.53 -0.98 3.72
N LEU A 634 42.30 -1.50 3.66
CA LEU A 634 41.39 -1.23 2.55
C LEU A 634 40.76 0.16 2.69
N ASP A 635 40.64 0.88 1.57
CA ASP A 635 39.99 2.21 1.53
C ASP A 635 38.47 2.11 1.42
N LEU A 636 37.98 1.05 0.79
CA LEU A 636 36.56 0.74 0.66
C LEU A 636 36.34 -0.77 0.78
N VAL A 637 35.12 -1.14 1.16
CA VAL A 637 34.63 -2.51 1.12
C VAL A 637 33.52 -2.62 0.09
N GLN A 638 33.53 -3.67 -0.73
CA GLN A 638 32.46 -4.02 -1.64
C GLN A 638 31.77 -5.30 -1.15
N LEU A 639 30.48 -5.20 -0.79
CA LEU A 639 29.64 -6.34 -0.44
C LEU A 639 28.86 -6.81 -1.67
N HIS A 640 29.14 -8.03 -2.11
CA HIS A 640 28.74 -8.56 -3.42
C HIS A 640 27.82 -9.79 -3.32
N GLY A 641 27.44 -10.20 -2.10
CA GLY A 641 26.56 -11.33 -1.82
C GLY A 641 25.17 -10.91 -1.35
N GLU A 642 24.65 -11.65 -0.38
CA GLU A 642 23.37 -11.44 0.32
C GLU A 642 23.62 -10.88 1.73
N GLU A 643 24.73 -10.16 1.93
CA GLU A 643 25.07 -9.61 3.24
C GLU A 643 24.01 -8.59 3.71
N PRO A 644 23.67 -8.59 5.02
CA PRO A 644 22.79 -7.58 5.60
C PRO A 644 23.31 -6.16 5.34
N ILE A 645 22.43 -5.28 4.86
CA ILE A 645 22.83 -3.93 4.43
C ILE A 645 23.29 -3.05 5.61
N GLU A 646 22.85 -3.37 6.82
CA GLU A 646 23.16 -2.72 8.09
C GLU A 646 24.63 -2.88 8.46
N TRP A 647 25.30 -3.93 7.98
CA TRP A 647 26.74 -4.14 8.20
C TRP A 647 27.57 -2.97 7.70
N ALA A 648 27.09 -2.27 6.68
CA ALA A 648 27.79 -1.12 6.16
C ALA A 648 27.94 0.02 7.18
N LYS A 649 27.10 0.09 8.21
CA LYS A 649 27.26 1.02 9.35
C LYS A 649 28.35 0.59 10.34
N ALA A 650 28.67 -0.70 10.38
CA ALA A 650 29.71 -1.26 11.27
C ALA A 650 31.09 -1.30 10.61
N ILE A 651 31.17 -1.24 9.28
CA ILE A 651 32.43 -1.21 8.53
C ILE A 651 33.02 0.21 8.62
N PRO A 652 34.29 0.37 9.06
CA PRO A 652 34.88 1.68 9.35
C PRO A 652 35.29 2.48 8.11
N VAL A 653 34.96 1.99 6.92
CA VAL A 653 35.29 2.58 5.63
C VAL A 653 34.05 2.57 4.72
N PRO A 654 33.98 3.45 3.71
CA PRO A 654 32.87 3.48 2.75
C PRO A 654 32.56 2.11 2.14
N VAL A 655 31.27 1.78 2.05
CA VAL A 655 30.80 0.50 1.49
C VAL A 655 30.09 0.67 0.17
N ILE A 656 30.58 -0.02 -0.86
CA ILE A 656 29.90 -0.24 -2.13
C ILE A 656 29.03 -1.49 -1.98
N ARG A 657 27.76 -1.42 -2.34
CA ARG A 657 26.85 -2.59 -2.29
C ARG A 657 26.43 -2.96 -3.70
N CYS A 658 26.65 -4.23 -4.06
CA CYS A 658 26.21 -4.76 -5.34
C CYS A 658 24.71 -5.08 -5.31
N PHE A 659 23.99 -4.73 -6.38
CA PHE A 659 22.56 -4.98 -6.51
C PHE A 659 22.18 -5.41 -7.92
N LYS A 660 21.04 -6.09 -8.02
CA LYS A 660 20.26 -6.15 -9.26
C LYS A 660 19.42 -4.86 -9.40
N PRO A 661 19.12 -4.39 -10.62
CA PRO A 661 18.37 -3.15 -10.82
C PRO A 661 16.98 -3.10 -10.16
N ASP A 662 16.34 -4.25 -9.95
CA ASP A 662 15.02 -4.39 -9.34
C ASP A 662 15.03 -4.53 -7.80
N HIS A 663 16.21 -4.54 -7.19
CA HIS A 663 16.34 -4.76 -5.75
C HIS A 663 15.81 -3.54 -4.96
N PRO A 664 14.90 -3.72 -3.98
CA PRO A 664 14.23 -2.61 -3.29
C PRO A 664 15.18 -1.72 -2.48
N ALA A 665 16.34 -2.26 -2.07
CA ALA A 665 17.30 -1.55 -1.25
C ALA A 665 18.29 -0.65 -2.02
N VAL A 666 18.26 -0.63 -3.36
CA VAL A 666 19.23 0.12 -4.19
C VAL A 666 19.30 1.60 -3.79
N GLY A 667 18.15 2.20 -3.51
CA GLY A 667 18.02 3.60 -3.14
C GLY A 667 18.11 3.89 -1.63
N LEU A 668 18.43 2.93 -0.77
CA LEU A 668 18.50 3.21 0.68
C LEU A 668 19.69 4.12 1.01
N ARG A 669 19.39 5.32 1.50
CA ARG A 669 20.40 6.29 1.95
C ARG A 669 20.96 5.90 3.32
N GLY A 670 22.22 6.24 3.58
CA GLY A 670 22.87 6.01 4.88
C GLY A 670 23.35 4.58 5.14
N TYR A 671 23.21 3.68 4.16
CA TYR A 671 23.69 2.30 4.26
C TYR A 671 24.89 2.07 3.34
N HIS A 672 24.80 2.35 2.05
CA HIS A 672 25.93 2.24 1.12
C HIS A 672 26.27 3.59 0.49
N VAL A 673 27.55 3.82 0.16
CA VAL A 673 27.96 5.10 -0.44
C VAL A 673 27.60 5.21 -1.91
N VAL A 674 27.57 4.07 -2.61
CA VAL A 674 27.11 3.97 -4.00
C VAL A 674 26.62 2.53 -4.27
N PRO A 675 25.44 2.35 -4.89
CA PRO A 675 25.02 1.06 -5.41
C PRO A 675 25.78 0.73 -6.69
N LEU A 676 26.31 -0.49 -6.76
CA LEU A 676 26.90 -1.05 -7.97
C LEU A 676 25.88 -1.99 -8.60
N LEU A 677 25.40 -1.66 -9.80
CA LEU A 677 24.48 -2.52 -10.53
C LEU A 677 25.27 -3.57 -11.30
N ASP A 678 24.90 -4.83 -11.16
CA ASP A 678 25.49 -5.96 -11.89
C ASP A 678 24.39 -6.92 -12.36
N SER A 679 24.59 -7.58 -13.49
CA SER A 679 23.73 -8.66 -14.00
C SER A 679 23.90 -9.96 -13.21
N GLY A 680 24.95 -10.06 -12.39
CA GLY A 680 25.24 -11.14 -11.44
C GLY A 680 26.69 -11.61 -11.51
N ALA A 681 27.24 -12.01 -10.36
CA ALA A 681 28.65 -12.37 -10.21
C ALA A 681 29.13 -13.37 -11.27
N GLY A 682 30.03 -12.93 -12.16
CA GLY A 682 30.72 -13.79 -13.12
C GLY A 682 29.90 -14.24 -14.34
N SER A 683 28.74 -13.65 -14.61
CA SER A 683 27.88 -14.04 -15.74
C SER A 683 28.44 -13.62 -17.12
N GLY A 684 29.27 -12.57 -17.16
CA GLY A 684 29.76 -11.95 -18.39
C GLY A 684 28.67 -11.27 -19.23
N LYS A 685 27.42 -11.22 -18.74
CA LYS A 685 26.28 -10.65 -19.44
C LYS A 685 26.19 -9.15 -19.17
N LEU A 686 25.80 -8.39 -20.21
CA LEU A 686 25.45 -6.99 -20.06
C LEU A 686 24.15 -6.84 -19.26
N LEU A 687 24.09 -5.77 -18.47
CA LEU A 687 22.86 -5.32 -17.81
C LEU A 687 21.79 -4.92 -18.83
N ASP A 688 20.52 -5.16 -18.49
CA ASP A 688 19.39 -4.62 -19.27
C ASP A 688 19.27 -3.12 -19.01
N VAL A 689 19.65 -2.33 -20.02
CA VAL A 689 19.59 -0.87 -20.01
C VAL A 689 18.18 -0.35 -19.72
N SER A 690 17.13 -1.09 -20.11
CA SER A 690 15.73 -0.70 -19.89
C SER A 690 15.38 -0.69 -18.40
N ASN A 691 15.80 -1.73 -17.67
CA ASN A 691 15.57 -1.84 -16.23
C ASN A 691 16.35 -0.78 -15.45
N VAL A 692 17.58 -0.47 -15.90
CA VAL A 692 18.38 0.61 -15.31
C VAL A 692 17.72 1.97 -15.54
N LYS A 693 17.20 2.25 -16.75
CA LYS A 693 16.43 3.49 -17.01
C LYS A 693 15.21 3.61 -16.11
N GLU A 694 14.43 2.55 -15.95
CA GLU A 694 13.24 2.55 -15.10
C GLU A 694 13.59 2.86 -13.63
N LEU A 695 14.69 2.30 -13.13
CA LEU A 695 15.22 2.58 -11.80
C LEU A 695 15.64 4.06 -11.66
N LEU A 696 16.45 4.58 -12.57
CA LEU A 696 16.97 5.96 -12.52
C LEU A 696 15.87 7.01 -12.75
N GLN A 697 14.79 6.63 -13.45
CA GLN A 697 13.61 7.47 -13.62
C GLN A 697 12.80 7.60 -12.32
N LYS A 698 12.76 6.56 -11.48
CA LYS A 698 12.04 6.58 -10.19
C LYS A 698 12.72 7.50 -9.16
N ASP A 699 14.03 7.66 -9.24
CA ASP A 699 14.81 8.44 -8.28
C ASP A 699 15.89 9.30 -8.98
N PRO A 700 15.60 10.57 -9.30
CA PRO A 700 16.51 11.44 -10.07
C PRO A 700 17.82 11.79 -9.35
N ASP A 701 17.88 11.58 -8.03
CA ASP A 701 19.07 11.84 -7.24
C ASP A 701 19.92 10.59 -6.99
N LEU A 702 19.47 9.41 -7.44
CA LEU A 702 20.27 8.19 -7.36
C LEU A 702 21.56 8.35 -8.18
N ARG A 703 22.67 7.86 -7.64
CA ARG A 703 23.96 7.79 -8.35
C ARG A 703 24.44 6.35 -8.30
N ILE A 704 24.89 5.82 -9.43
CA ILE A 704 25.19 4.39 -9.55
C ILE A 704 26.57 4.12 -10.13
N PHE A 705 27.12 2.94 -9.82
CA PHE A 705 28.16 2.30 -10.63
C PHE A 705 27.53 1.26 -11.55
N LEU A 706 28.02 1.15 -12.78
CA LEU A 706 27.65 0.09 -13.71
C LEU A 706 28.73 -0.97 -13.79
N ALA A 707 28.33 -2.23 -13.68
CA ALA A 707 29.16 -3.41 -13.84
C ALA A 707 28.46 -4.46 -14.71
N GLY A 708 29.12 -5.60 -14.93
CA GLY A 708 28.54 -6.75 -15.65
C GLY A 708 28.70 -6.65 -17.16
N GLY A 709 29.56 -7.50 -17.75
CA GLY A 709 29.75 -7.60 -19.20
C GLY A 709 30.47 -6.42 -19.86
N LEU A 710 30.93 -5.42 -19.10
CA LEU A 710 31.66 -4.27 -19.62
C LEU A 710 33.07 -4.65 -20.09
N ASN A 711 33.52 -4.00 -21.18
CA ASN A 711 34.83 -4.16 -21.78
C ASN A 711 35.25 -2.85 -22.50
N PRO A 712 36.49 -2.73 -23.02
CA PRO A 712 36.96 -1.50 -23.67
C PRO A 712 36.09 -1.03 -24.85
N ASP A 713 35.44 -1.97 -25.55
CA ASP A 713 34.70 -1.69 -26.79
C ASP A 713 33.26 -1.22 -26.53
N ASN A 714 32.64 -1.66 -25.42
CA ASN A 714 31.22 -1.41 -25.15
C ASN A 714 30.92 -0.39 -24.04
N VAL A 715 31.88 -0.05 -23.18
CA VAL A 715 31.63 0.74 -21.96
C VAL A 715 31.01 2.11 -22.27
N ALA A 716 31.50 2.79 -23.30
CA ALA A 716 30.97 4.08 -23.73
C ALA A 716 29.56 3.95 -24.32
N GLU A 717 29.31 2.92 -25.14
CA GLU A 717 28.01 2.67 -25.75
C GLU A 717 26.95 2.39 -24.68
N VAL A 718 27.25 1.54 -23.69
CA VAL A 718 26.31 1.18 -22.61
C VAL A 718 25.93 2.39 -21.77
N VAL A 719 26.89 3.25 -21.41
CA VAL A 719 26.60 4.49 -20.66
C VAL A 719 25.79 5.47 -21.52
N ASN A 720 26.15 5.64 -22.80
CA ASN A 720 25.45 6.53 -23.72
C ASN A 720 24.02 6.05 -24.02
N ALA A 721 23.77 4.74 -24.03
CA ALA A 721 22.46 4.15 -24.26
C ALA A 721 21.44 4.55 -23.17
N LEU A 722 21.89 5.01 -22.00
CA LEU A 722 21.03 5.54 -20.94
C LEU A 722 20.43 6.92 -21.26
N GLY A 723 20.93 7.64 -22.27
CA GLY A 723 20.39 8.95 -22.67
C GLY A 723 20.57 10.01 -21.57
N GLU A 724 19.48 10.70 -21.20
CA GLU A 724 19.48 11.75 -20.16
C GLU A 724 19.95 11.24 -18.78
N PHE A 725 19.74 9.94 -18.50
CA PHE A 725 20.12 9.32 -17.24
C PHE A 725 21.63 8.98 -17.15
N SER A 726 22.39 9.15 -18.23
CA SER A 726 23.85 8.92 -18.24
C SER A 726 24.58 9.78 -17.20
N SER A 727 24.05 10.96 -16.88
CA SER A 727 24.56 11.85 -15.82
C SER A 727 24.45 11.28 -14.40
N GLN A 728 23.64 10.24 -14.19
CA GLN A 728 23.51 9.54 -12.91
C GLN A 728 24.53 8.40 -12.74
N VAL A 729 25.24 8.03 -13.82
CA VAL A 729 26.32 7.04 -13.78
C VAL A 729 27.61 7.73 -13.37
N ILE A 730 28.02 7.52 -12.12
CA ILE A 730 29.24 8.14 -11.58
C ILE A 730 30.45 7.22 -11.65
N GLY A 731 30.26 5.93 -11.99
CA GLY A 731 31.37 5.01 -12.19
C GLY A 731 31.05 3.78 -13.02
N VAL A 732 32.09 3.16 -13.56
CA VAL A 732 32.06 1.89 -14.31
C VAL A 732 33.06 0.90 -13.71
N ASP A 733 32.67 -0.37 -13.65
CA ASP A 733 33.44 -1.46 -13.08
C ASP A 733 33.65 -2.57 -14.12
N VAL A 734 34.89 -3.02 -14.29
CA VAL A 734 35.22 -4.17 -15.16
C VAL A 734 35.94 -5.27 -14.39
N SER A 735 35.61 -6.52 -14.72
CA SER A 735 36.37 -7.68 -14.27
C SER A 735 36.82 -8.54 -15.46
N SER A 736 35.97 -9.43 -15.99
CA SER A 736 36.37 -10.34 -17.08
C SER A 736 36.61 -9.67 -18.43
N GLY A 737 36.07 -8.47 -18.67
CA GLY A 737 36.23 -7.76 -19.96
C GLY A 737 37.64 -7.27 -20.27
N VAL A 738 38.55 -7.31 -19.29
CA VAL A 738 39.97 -7.00 -19.46
C VAL A 738 40.87 -8.24 -19.36
N GLU A 739 40.30 -9.44 -19.48
CA GLU A 739 41.04 -10.70 -19.49
C GLU A 739 41.26 -11.24 -20.93
N GLU A 740 42.36 -11.95 -21.12
CA GLU A 740 42.70 -12.78 -22.28
C GLU A 740 43.14 -14.15 -21.75
N ASP A 741 42.53 -15.22 -22.25
CA ASP A 741 42.79 -16.60 -21.80
C ASP A 741 42.73 -16.78 -20.27
N GLY A 742 41.82 -16.05 -19.61
CA GLY A 742 41.63 -16.10 -18.16
C GLY A 742 42.70 -15.38 -17.34
N LYS A 743 43.59 -14.61 -17.97
CA LYS A 743 44.60 -13.74 -17.34
C LYS A 743 44.32 -12.28 -17.64
N GLN A 744 44.65 -11.38 -16.72
CA GLN A 744 44.47 -9.95 -16.95
C GLN A 744 45.42 -9.46 -18.06
N SER A 745 44.88 -8.75 -19.06
CA SER A 745 45.65 -8.15 -20.15
C SER A 745 45.92 -6.68 -19.84
N LEU A 746 47.20 -6.32 -19.69
CA LEU A 746 47.62 -4.95 -19.38
C LEU A 746 47.15 -3.95 -20.44
N ALA A 747 47.17 -4.35 -21.72
CA ALA A 747 46.68 -3.55 -22.83
C ALA A 747 45.16 -3.29 -22.73
N LYS A 748 44.36 -4.32 -22.38
CA LYS A 748 42.91 -4.15 -22.20
C LYS A 748 42.57 -3.35 -20.96
N ILE A 749 43.33 -3.47 -19.86
CA ILE A 749 43.19 -2.60 -18.69
C ILE A 749 43.39 -1.15 -19.10
N ASN A 750 44.49 -0.83 -19.78
CA ASN A 750 44.78 0.52 -20.25
C ASN A 750 43.69 1.06 -21.19
N ALA A 751 43.22 0.22 -22.13
CA ALA A 751 42.15 0.55 -23.05
C ALA A 751 40.82 0.82 -22.34
N PHE A 752 40.44 -0.02 -21.35
CA PHE A 752 39.21 0.17 -20.57
C PHE A 752 39.25 1.46 -19.75
N VAL A 753 40.38 1.73 -19.08
CA VAL A 753 40.54 2.96 -18.30
C VAL A 753 40.46 4.18 -19.20
N SER A 754 41.14 4.15 -20.34
CA SER A 754 41.08 5.22 -21.34
C SER A 754 39.66 5.44 -21.85
N ALA A 755 38.94 4.36 -22.21
CA ALA A 755 37.56 4.43 -22.68
C ALA A 755 36.62 4.99 -21.61
N GLY A 756 36.68 4.48 -20.37
CA GLY A 756 35.86 4.94 -19.26
C GLY A 756 36.12 6.41 -18.90
N LYS A 757 37.40 6.83 -18.87
CA LYS A 757 37.79 8.23 -18.61
C LYS A 757 37.43 9.19 -19.76
N ALA A 758 37.28 8.68 -20.98
CA ALA A 758 36.81 9.45 -22.12
C ALA A 758 35.29 9.66 -22.13
N ILE A 759 34.53 8.92 -21.30
CA ILE A 759 33.10 9.17 -21.10
C ILE A 759 32.94 10.50 -20.37
N SER A 760 32.80 11.55 -21.18
CA SER A 760 32.29 12.85 -20.75
C SER A 760 30.79 12.72 -20.81
N SER A 761 30.06 12.79 -19.69
CA SER A 761 28.59 12.61 -19.70
C SER A 761 27.97 13.63 -20.67
N ASN A 762 27.63 13.18 -21.87
CA ASN A 762 27.39 14.04 -23.02
C ASN A 762 26.02 14.71 -22.91
N LEU A 763 25.95 15.81 -22.16
CA LEU A 763 24.84 16.76 -22.20
C LEU A 763 25.05 17.83 -23.28
N ALA A 764 26.30 18.12 -23.67
CA ALA A 764 26.59 19.22 -24.59
C ALA A 764 26.18 18.96 -26.05
N SER A 765 26.22 17.71 -26.52
CA SER A 765 25.91 17.38 -27.92
C SER A 765 24.41 17.27 -28.22
N TYR A 766 23.59 16.90 -27.22
CA TYR A 766 22.14 16.76 -27.40
C TYR A 766 21.40 18.12 -27.41
N TYR A 767 21.90 19.11 -26.66
CA TYR A 767 21.30 20.46 -26.65
C TYR A 767 21.66 21.29 -27.90
N LEU A 768 22.79 21.03 -28.55
CA LEU A 768 23.17 21.74 -29.78
C LEU A 768 22.30 21.35 -31.00
N GLU A 769 21.75 20.14 -31.05
CA GLU A 769 20.80 19.74 -32.10
C GLU A 769 19.38 20.27 -31.83
N LEU A 770 18.95 20.36 -30.57
CA LEU A 770 17.60 20.86 -30.21
C LEU A 770 17.47 22.39 -30.32
N ASP A 771 18.52 23.17 -30.06
CA ASP A 771 18.48 24.63 -30.25
C ASP A 771 18.44 25.03 -31.74
N SER A 772 18.89 24.15 -32.65
CA SER A 772 18.81 24.38 -34.10
C SER A 772 17.41 24.18 -34.69
N LEU A 773 16.48 23.60 -33.91
CA LEU A 773 15.08 23.36 -34.30
C LEU A 773 14.08 24.38 -33.73
N ASN A 774 14.51 25.29 -32.83
CA ASN A 774 13.64 26.25 -32.15
C ASN A 774 13.61 27.66 -32.75
N THR A 775 14.24 27.90 -33.92
CA THR A 775 14.15 29.19 -34.63
C THR A 775 13.10 29.16 -35.75
N LEU A 776 11.83 28.92 -35.43
CA LEU A 776 10.69 29.29 -36.29
C LEU A 776 9.55 29.83 -35.42
N GLN A 777 9.19 31.09 -35.64
CA GLN A 777 8.17 31.85 -34.89
C GLN A 777 6.75 31.23 -34.99
N PRO A 778 5.89 31.43 -33.98
CA PRO A 778 4.52 30.92 -33.99
C PRO A 778 3.57 31.85 -34.76
N GLN A 779 2.70 31.27 -35.58
CA GLN A 779 1.49 31.90 -36.15
C GLN A 779 0.25 31.09 -35.73
N PRO A 780 -0.94 31.71 -35.67
CA PRO A 780 -1.99 31.33 -34.73
C PRO A 780 -2.83 30.15 -35.20
N SER A 781 -3.29 29.37 -34.23
CA SER A 781 -4.20 28.24 -34.41
C SER A 781 -5.67 28.67 -34.57
N PRO A 782 -6.43 28.00 -35.45
CA PRO A 782 -7.85 27.76 -35.27
C PRO A 782 -8.12 26.29 -34.83
N PRO A 783 -9.36 25.97 -34.42
CA PRO A 783 -9.61 25.04 -33.31
C PRO A 783 -10.07 23.64 -33.74
N ASN A 784 -10.00 22.73 -32.76
CA ASN A 784 -10.70 21.45 -32.64
C ASN A 784 -10.36 20.36 -33.68
N ILE A 785 -9.78 19.26 -33.20
CA ILE A 785 -10.27 17.88 -33.42
C ILE A 785 -9.61 16.99 -32.34
N LEU A 786 -10.43 16.53 -31.40
CA LEU A 786 -10.21 15.34 -30.60
C LEU A 786 -11.29 14.37 -31.07
N LEU A 787 -10.90 13.33 -31.84
CA LEU A 787 -11.53 12.01 -31.91
C LEU A 787 -10.91 11.16 -33.05
N LEU A 788 -10.65 9.89 -32.71
CA LEU A 788 -10.43 8.69 -33.56
C LEU A 788 -8.99 8.22 -33.86
N PRO A 789 -8.61 7.04 -33.34
CA PRO A 789 -7.87 6.04 -34.09
C PRO A 789 -8.86 4.99 -34.63
N PHE A 790 -9.57 5.31 -35.72
CA PHE A 790 -10.37 4.29 -36.44
C PHE A 790 -10.50 4.54 -37.97
N PHE A 791 -9.87 5.58 -38.52
CA PHE A 791 -10.02 5.94 -39.95
C PHE A 791 -8.76 5.82 -40.81
N PHE A 792 -7.72 5.12 -40.35
CA PHE A 792 -6.51 4.93 -41.15
C PHE A 792 -6.53 3.70 -42.08
N HIS A 793 -7.59 2.88 -42.06
CA HIS A 793 -7.66 1.67 -42.88
C HIS A 793 -8.54 1.77 -44.13
N GLN A 794 -9.40 2.79 -44.24
CA GLN A 794 -10.40 2.85 -45.32
C GLN A 794 -9.92 3.62 -46.57
N TYR A 795 -8.91 4.50 -46.43
CA TYR A 795 -8.40 5.32 -47.55
C TYR A 795 -7.38 4.59 -48.44
N HIS A 796 -6.79 3.48 -47.99
CA HIS A 796 -5.77 2.74 -48.75
C HIS A 796 -6.35 1.72 -49.75
N PHE A 797 -7.65 1.45 -49.70
CA PHE A 797 -8.31 0.45 -50.55
C PHE A 797 -8.68 0.99 -51.95
N LEU A 798 -9.03 2.28 -52.05
CA LEU A 798 -9.45 2.90 -53.33
C LEU A 798 -8.27 3.34 -54.23
N LEU A 799 -7.08 3.55 -53.67
CA LEU A 799 -5.91 4.02 -54.42
C LEU A 799 -5.05 2.91 -55.03
N ARG A 800 -5.35 1.63 -54.77
CA ARG A 800 -4.59 0.48 -55.29
C ARG A 800 -5.19 -0.22 -56.52
N GLN A 801 -6.34 0.22 -57.04
CA GLN A 801 -6.95 -0.42 -58.21
C GLN A 801 -6.44 0.06 -59.58
N GLN A 802 -5.48 0.98 -59.64
CA GLN A 802 -4.98 1.52 -60.92
C GLN A 802 -3.56 1.08 -61.31
N LEU A 803 -3.02 0.00 -60.73
CA LEU A 803 -1.77 -0.59 -61.20
C LEU A 803 -1.96 -2.08 -61.49
N THR A 804 -1.70 -2.42 -62.75
CA THR A 804 -1.82 -3.74 -63.36
C THR A 804 -0.91 -4.77 -62.67
N THR A 805 -1.42 -5.47 -61.68
CA THR A 805 -0.87 -6.73 -61.18
C THR A 805 -2.00 -7.73 -61.02
N MET A 806 -1.91 -8.90 -61.65
CA MET A 806 -2.94 -9.93 -61.53
C MET A 806 -3.10 -10.33 -60.05
N PRO A 807 -4.33 -10.35 -59.51
CA PRO A 807 -4.58 -10.66 -58.10
C PRO A 807 -4.12 -12.07 -57.75
N ARG A 808 -3.53 -12.21 -56.56
CA ARG A 808 -2.95 -13.47 -56.08
C ARG A 808 -4.02 -14.55 -55.90
N ARG A 809 -3.65 -15.80 -56.20
CA ARG A 809 -4.54 -16.98 -56.17
C ARG A 809 -4.76 -17.52 -54.74
N ILE A 810 -5.15 -16.65 -53.82
CA ILE A 810 -5.18 -16.95 -52.39
C ILE A 810 -6.31 -17.89 -51.96
N PHE A 811 -7.38 -18.00 -52.76
CA PHE A 811 -8.51 -18.90 -52.50
C PHE A 811 -8.54 -20.11 -53.43
N LYS A 812 -7.41 -20.43 -54.08
CA LYS A 812 -7.30 -21.60 -54.95
C LYS A 812 -7.75 -22.87 -54.23
N ASN A 813 -8.64 -23.63 -54.87
CA ASN A 813 -9.24 -24.88 -54.37
C ASN A 813 -10.18 -24.72 -53.16
N LEU A 814 -10.64 -23.50 -52.85
CA LEU A 814 -11.63 -23.29 -51.80
C LEU A 814 -13.02 -23.12 -52.41
N VAL A 815 -13.97 -23.83 -51.82
CA VAL A 815 -15.41 -23.61 -52.01
C VAL A 815 -15.93 -22.91 -50.77
N ILE A 816 -16.44 -21.70 -50.94
CA ILE A 816 -16.85 -20.79 -49.86
C ILE A 816 -18.35 -20.58 -49.92
N ALA A 817 -19.02 -20.70 -48.77
CA ALA A 817 -20.43 -20.37 -48.59
C ALA A 817 -20.61 -19.48 -47.37
N THR A 818 -21.79 -18.87 -47.22
CA THR A 818 -22.18 -18.11 -46.02
C THR A 818 -23.25 -18.83 -45.21
N ALA A 819 -23.20 -18.65 -43.89
CA ALA A 819 -24.22 -19.16 -42.98
C ALA A 819 -25.51 -18.32 -43.01
N GLY A 820 -25.41 -17.06 -43.42
CA GLY A 820 -26.50 -16.09 -43.52
C GLY A 820 -25.99 -14.77 -44.14
N PRO A 821 -26.83 -13.71 -44.17
CA PRO A 821 -26.43 -12.40 -44.67
C PRO A 821 -25.25 -11.84 -43.86
N LEU A 822 -24.18 -11.42 -44.53
CA LEU A 822 -23.00 -10.84 -43.87
C LEU A 822 -23.07 -9.30 -43.90
N PRO A 823 -22.53 -8.60 -42.89
CA PRO A 823 -22.56 -7.15 -42.82
C PRO A 823 -21.58 -6.49 -43.81
N GLY A 824 -21.79 -5.20 -44.06
CA GLY A 824 -20.85 -4.37 -44.83
C GLY A 824 -20.85 -4.67 -46.34
N GLN A 825 -19.65 -4.72 -46.94
CA GLN A 825 -19.47 -4.92 -48.38
C GLN A 825 -19.49 -6.40 -48.80
N LEU A 826 -19.68 -7.35 -47.87
CA LEU A 826 -19.69 -8.80 -48.14
C LEU A 826 -21.06 -9.27 -48.65
N THR A 827 -21.57 -8.62 -49.68
CA THR A 827 -22.77 -9.06 -50.41
C THR A 827 -22.47 -10.33 -51.21
N VAL A 828 -23.51 -11.11 -51.55
CA VAL A 828 -23.39 -12.34 -52.35
C VAL A 828 -22.65 -12.08 -53.67
N ASP A 829 -22.95 -10.98 -54.34
CA ASP A 829 -22.31 -10.59 -55.60
C ASP A 829 -20.81 -10.30 -55.43
N ASN A 830 -20.46 -9.55 -54.38
CA ASN A 830 -19.07 -9.24 -54.08
C ASN A 830 -18.28 -10.48 -53.66
N LEU A 831 -18.87 -11.35 -52.84
CA LEU A 831 -18.24 -12.63 -52.46
C LEU A 831 -17.99 -13.50 -53.69
N ARG A 832 -18.96 -13.60 -54.59
CA ARG A 832 -18.83 -14.36 -55.85
C ARG A 832 -17.73 -13.78 -56.73
N GLN A 833 -17.71 -12.46 -56.90
CA GLN A 833 -16.70 -11.78 -57.71
C GLN A 833 -15.29 -11.91 -57.09
N TRP A 834 -15.12 -11.60 -55.81
CA TRP A 834 -13.83 -11.54 -55.14
C TRP A 834 -13.20 -12.92 -54.96
N THR A 835 -14.03 -13.95 -54.74
CA THR A 835 -13.60 -15.35 -54.66
C THR A 835 -13.11 -15.84 -56.03
N SER A 836 -13.86 -15.55 -57.10
CA SER A 836 -13.52 -15.95 -58.48
C SER A 836 -12.21 -15.31 -58.96
N ILE A 837 -12.05 -14.00 -58.74
CA ILE A 837 -10.83 -13.25 -59.08
C ILE A 837 -9.59 -13.89 -58.43
N ARG A 838 -9.73 -14.46 -57.22
CA ARG A 838 -8.66 -15.07 -56.43
C ARG A 838 -8.60 -16.61 -56.57
N LYS A 839 -9.25 -17.15 -57.61
CA LYS A 839 -9.28 -18.57 -58.02
C LYS A 839 -9.98 -19.55 -57.07
N GLY A 840 -10.90 -19.06 -56.22
CA GLY A 840 -11.83 -19.92 -55.48
C GLY A 840 -13.20 -20.02 -56.15
N THR A 841 -14.12 -20.76 -55.52
CA THR A 841 -15.52 -20.88 -55.92
C THR A 841 -16.42 -20.41 -54.78
N PHE A 842 -17.39 -19.55 -55.07
CA PHE A 842 -18.45 -19.19 -54.14
C PHE A 842 -19.75 -19.92 -54.50
N THR A 843 -20.43 -20.49 -53.50
CA THR A 843 -21.73 -21.14 -53.67
C THR A 843 -22.72 -20.60 -52.63
N GLU A 844 -23.97 -20.44 -53.06
CA GLU A 844 -25.08 -20.08 -52.16
C GLU A 844 -25.72 -21.31 -51.52
N GLU A 845 -25.56 -22.48 -52.15
CA GLU A 845 -25.98 -23.77 -51.61
C GLU A 845 -24.94 -24.28 -50.61
N PHE A 846 -25.40 -24.89 -49.53
CA PHE A 846 -24.52 -25.50 -48.53
C PHE A 846 -24.57 -27.02 -48.67
N ASP A 847 -23.49 -27.59 -49.21
CA ASP A 847 -23.35 -29.02 -49.45
C ASP A 847 -21.99 -29.55 -48.97
N GLU A 848 -21.68 -30.82 -49.25
CA GLU A 848 -20.41 -31.44 -48.86
C GLU A 848 -19.18 -30.86 -49.60
N GLN A 849 -19.38 -30.15 -50.71
CA GLN A 849 -18.28 -29.53 -51.47
C GLN A 849 -17.79 -28.25 -50.80
N VAL A 850 -18.60 -27.63 -49.93
CA VAL A 850 -18.22 -26.42 -49.18
C VAL A 850 -17.06 -26.73 -48.23
N THR A 851 -15.94 -26.06 -48.47
CA THR A 851 -14.73 -26.16 -47.64
C THR A 851 -14.72 -25.16 -46.48
N HIS A 852 -15.28 -23.96 -46.69
CA HIS A 852 -15.27 -22.85 -45.73
C HIS A 852 -16.67 -22.23 -45.63
N LEU A 853 -17.19 -22.17 -44.42
CA LEU A 853 -18.45 -21.50 -44.10
C LEU A 853 -18.14 -20.19 -43.35
N LEU A 854 -18.44 -19.07 -44.00
CA LEU A 854 -18.31 -17.74 -43.41
C LEU A 854 -19.54 -17.41 -42.55
N CYS A 855 -19.32 -16.89 -41.36
CA CYS A 855 -20.39 -16.39 -40.49
C CYS A 855 -19.92 -15.22 -39.63
N THR A 856 -20.87 -14.45 -39.11
CA THR A 856 -20.59 -13.55 -37.98
C THR A 856 -20.62 -14.32 -36.67
N ARG A 857 -20.13 -13.67 -35.59
CA ARG A 857 -20.20 -14.25 -34.25
C ARG A 857 -21.63 -14.54 -33.80
N GLU A 858 -22.53 -13.60 -34.03
CA GLU A 858 -23.94 -13.71 -33.64
C GLU A 858 -24.61 -14.88 -34.35
N GLN A 859 -24.35 -15.03 -35.65
CA GLN A 859 -24.88 -16.14 -36.45
C GLN A 859 -24.42 -17.50 -35.91
N PHE A 860 -23.13 -17.59 -35.53
CA PHE A 860 -22.56 -18.79 -34.94
C PHE A 860 -23.17 -19.11 -33.57
N ASP A 861 -23.29 -18.12 -32.70
CA ASP A 861 -23.81 -18.29 -31.34
C ASP A 861 -25.31 -18.63 -31.35
N CYS A 862 -26.09 -18.06 -32.28
CA CYS A 862 -27.49 -18.42 -32.54
C CYS A 862 -27.68 -19.79 -33.19
N LYS A 863 -26.59 -20.48 -33.55
CA LYS A 863 -26.58 -21.81 -34.21
C LYS A 863 -27.54 -21.88 -35.40
N LEU A 864 -27.34 -21.00 -36.39
CA LEU A 864 -28.09 -21.06 -37.65
C LEU A 864 -28.05 -22.48 -38.27
N PRO A 865 -29.07 -22.88 -39.06
CA PRO A 865 -29.18 -24.24 -39.60
C PRO A 865 -27.90 -24.75 -40.27
N ARG A 866 -27.32 -23.95 -41.17
CA ARG A 866 -26.06 -24.27 -41.88
C ARG A 866 -24.86 -24.45 -40.94
N ILE A 867 -24.84 -23.74 -39.81
CA ILE A 867 -23.78 -23.87 -38.81
C ILE A 867 -23.96 -25.16 -38.01
N LYS A 868 -25.20 -25.56 -37.69
CA LYS A 868 -25.48 -26.85 -37.06
C LYS A 868 -25.07 -28.01 -37.97
N GLU A 869 -25.40 -27.93 -39.26
CA GLU A 869 -25.00 -28.90 -40.28
C GLU A 869 -23.47 -28.97 -40.42
N ALA A 870 -22.79 -27.81 -40.56
CA ALA A 870 -21.33 -27.74 -40.63
C ALA A 870 -20.64 -28.29 -39.36
N LEU A 871 -21.24 -28.13 -38.18
CA LEU A 871 -20.76 -28.70 -36.93
C LEU A 871 -20.91 -30.22 -36.91
N ALA A 872 -21.99 -30.77 -37.47
CA ALA A 872 -22.21 -32.21 -37.59
C ALA A 872 -21.21 -32.89 -38.54
N HIS A 873 -20.78 -32.21 -39.61
CA HIS A 873 -19.78 -32.71 -40.55
C HIS A 873 -18.33 -32.67 -40.02
N GLY A 874 -18.12 -32.22 -38.78
CA GLY A 874 -16.83 -32.25 -38.10
C GLY A 874 -15.78 -31.35 -38.76
N LYS A 875 -14.50 -31.77 -38.71
CA LYS A 875 -13.35 -30.96 -39.17
C LYS A 875 -13.25 -30.81 -40.70
N ARG A 876 -14.10 -31.47 -41.48
CA ARG A 876 -14.07 -31.40 -42.95
C ARG A 876 -14.40 -30.01 -43.50
N GLN A 877 -15.24 -29.26 -42.79
CA GLN A 877 -15.68 -27.92 -43.19
C GLN A 877 -15.20 -26.91 -42.15
N HIS A 878 -14.45 -25.90 -42.60
CA HIS A 878 -13.92 -24.85 -41.73
C HIS A 878 -15.00 -23.79 -41.49
N ILE A 879 -15.40 -23.61 -40.23
CA ILE A 879 -16.30 -22.51 -39.85
C ILE A 879 -15.42 -21.37 -39.36
N VAL A 880 -15.38 -20.28 -40.13
CA VAL A 880 -14.48 -19.14 -39.91
C VAL A 880 -15.27 -17.84 -39.90
N HIS A 881 -14.81 -16.89 -39.09
CA HIS A 881 -15.39 -15.55 -39.05
C HIS A 881 -15.25 -14.86 -40.41
N CYS A 882 -16.22 -14.02 -40.80
CA CYS A 882 -16.21 -13.31 -42.09
C CYS A 882 -14.95 -12.44 -42.29
N ASP A 883 -14.36 -11.92 -41.22
CA ASP A 883 -13.12 -11.13 -41.27
C ASP A 883 -11.95 -11.89 -41.90
N TRP A 884 -11.91 -13.21 -41.76
CA TRP A 884 -10.86 -14.02 -42.41
C TRP A 884 -10.84 -13.78 -43.92
N PHE A 885 -12.03 -13.75 -44.53
CA PHE A 885 -12.18 -13.54 -45.96
C PHE A 885 -11.85 -12.11 -46.36
N GLU A 886 -12.37 -11.13 -45.62
CA GLU A 886 -12.16 -9.71 -45.89
C GLU A 886 -10.68 -9.32 -45.74
N ILE A 887 -10.05 -9.68 -44.63
CA ILE A 887 -8.64 -9.40 -44.36
C ILE A 887 -7.74 -10.14 -45.36
N SER A 888 -8.04 -11.41 -45.69
CA SER A 888 -7.30 -12.13 -46.72
C SER A 888 -7.39 -11.44 -48.08
N ALA A 889 -8.59 -10.93 -48.42
CA ALA A 889 -8.82 -10.22 -49.67
C ALA A 889 -8.08 -8.88 -49.73
N VAL A 890 -8.01 -8.13 -48.62
CA VAL A 890 -7.30 -6.84 -48.49
C VAL A 890 -5.79 -7.03 -48.52
N ASN A 891 -5.26 -8.02 -47.80
CA ASN A 891 -3.82 -8.26 -47.68
C ASN A 891 -3.22 -8.99 -48.89
N GLU A 892 -4.05 -9.44 -49.84
CA GLU A 892 -3.67 -10.35 -50.93
C GLU A 892 -2.87 -11.57 -50.45
N LYS A 893 -3.21 -12.07 -49.26
CA LYS A 893 -2.56 -13.20 -48.61
C LYS A 893 -3.63 -14.01 -47.89
N ARG A 894 -3.57 -15.34 -48.01
CA ARG A 894 -4.47 -16.22 -47.26
C ARG A 894 -4.08 -16.18 -45.79
N GLU A 895 -4.95 -15.61 -44.96
CA GLU A 895 -4.72 -15.56 -43.52
C GLU A 895 -4.89 -16.96 -42.89
N PRO A 896 -4.25 -17.25 -41.75
CA PRO A 896 -4.35 -18.54 -41.11
C PRO A 896 -5.77 -18.79 -40.58
N GLU A 897 -6.47 -19.82 -41.07
CA GLU A 897 -7.85 -20.13 -40.66
C GLU A 897 -7.97 -20.41 -39.17
N ARG A 898 -6.89 -20.88 -38.56
CA ARG A 898 -6.82 -21.21 -37.13
C ARG A 898 -7.22 -20.02 -36.25
N GLU A 899 -6.81 -18.82 -36.64
CA GLU A 899 -6.99 -17.59 -35.86
C GLU A 899 -8.43 -17.06 -35.95
N TYR A 900 -9.12 -17.37 -37.03
CA TYR A 900 -10.49 -16.95 -37.30
C TYR A 900 -11.50 -18.09 -37.14
N SER A 901 -11.04 -19.28 -36.74
CA SER A 901 -11.90 -20.44 -36.58
C SER A 901 -12.80 -20.28 -35.37
N MET A 902 -14.11 -20.29 -35.61
CA MET A 902 -15.12 -20.17 -34.56
C MET A 902 -15.03 -21.34 -33.55
N ARG A 903 -14.58 -22.51 -34.00
CA ARG A 903 -14.32 -23.67 -33.13
C ARG A 903 -13.15 -23.43 -32.17
N ASN A 904 -12.06 -22.82 -32.65
CA ASN A 904 -10.89 -22.52 -31.81
C ASN A 904 -11.18 -21.38 -30.84
N ILE A 905 -11.95 -20.37 -31.25
CA ILE A 905 -12.38 -19.28 -30.37
C ILE A 905 -13.19 -19.85 -29.19
N ILE A 906 -14.11 -20.78 -29.44
CA ILE A 906 -14.85 -21.48 -28.38
C ILE A 906 -13.95 -22.41 -27.56
N ALA A 907 -13.03 -23.14 -28.20
CA ALA A 907 -12.10 -24.00 -27.46
C ALA A 907 -11.22 -23.17 -26.50
N LYS A 908 -10.79 -21.98 -26.92
CA LYS A 908 -10.05 -21.00 -26.12
C LYS A 908 -10.92 -20.41 -25.01
N GLN A 909 -12.16 -19.99 -25.30
CA GLN A 909 -13.10 -19.51 -24.29
C GLN A 909 -13.49 -20.58 -23.27
N ASN A 910 -13.69 -21.83 -23.69
CA ASN A 910 -13.94 -22.95 -22.79
C ASN A 910 -12.70 -23.34 -22.00
N ALA A 911 -11.49 -23.19 -22.58
CA ALA A 911 -10.24 -23.33 -21.83
C ALA A 911 -10.10 -22.22 -20.79
N GLU A 912 -10.40 -20.97 -21.13
CA GLU A 912 -10.43 -19.82 -20.20
C GLU A 912 -11.54 -19.94 -19.16
N LYS A 913 -12.68 -20.56 -19.48
CA LYS A 913 -13.77 -20.84 -18.54
C LYS A 913 -13.41 -22.00 -17.60
N ARG A 914 -12.72 -23.03 -18.11
CA ARG A 914 -12.12 -24.10 -17.28
C ARG A 914 -10.99 -23.58 -16.41
N GLU A 915 -10.18 -22.67 -16.93
CA GLU A 915 -9.10 -22.02 -16.17
C GLU A 915 -9.68 -21.07 -15.13
N ARG A 916 -10.70 -20.27 -15.47
CA ARG A 916 -11.45 -19.48 -14.48
C ARG A 916 -12.14 -20.37 -13.46
N ALA A 917 -12.76 -21.48 -13.84
CA ALA A 917 -13.33 -22.43 -12.89
C ALA A 917 -12.25 -23.16 -12.07
N ARG A 918 -11.06 -23.40 -12.61
CA ARG A 918 -9.88 -23.94 -11.89
C ARG A 918 -9.31 -22.91 -10.93
N ILE A 919 -9.29 -21.64 -11.31
CA ILE A 919 -8.88 -20.50 -10.48
C ILE A 919 -9.92 -20.26 -9.40
N GLU A 920 -11.22 -20.28 -9.70
CA GLU A 920 -12.34 -20.10 -8.76
C GLU A 920 -12.49 -21.30 -7.81
N LYS A 921 -12.25 -22.52 -8.31
CA LYS A 921 -12.13 -23.73 -7.49
C LYS A 921 -10.86 -23.68 -6.64
N GLY A 922 -9.74 -23.23 -7.21
CA GLY A 922 -8.50 -22.96 -6.48
C GLY A 922 -8.64 -21.81 -5.47
N LYS A 923 -9.57 -20.88 -5.69
CA LYS A 923 -9.92 -19.77 -4.80
C LYS A 923 -10.81 -20.27 -3.67
N ARG A 924 -11.83 -21.10 -3.94
CA ARG A 924 -12.65 -21.80 -2.92
C ARG A 924 -11.87 -22.85 -2.11
N GLU A 925 -10.91 -23.53 -2.72
CA GLU A 925 -10.02 -24.49 -2.06
C GLU A 925 -8.87 -23.77 -1.32
N GLY A 926 -8.43 -22.61 -1.81
CA GLY A 926 -7.45 -21.72 -1.18
C GLY A 926 -7.99 -20.87 -0.02
N GLU A 927 -9.29 -20.56 -0.03
CA GLU A 927 -10.01 -19.85 1.05
C GLU A 927 -10.23 -20.72 2.30
N ARG A 928 -9.78 -21.98 2.31
CA ARG A 928 -10.13 -22.94 3.37
C ARG A 928 -9.08 -23.29 4.42
N ALA A 929 -7.91 -22.65 4.51
CA ALA A 929 -7.00 -22.99 5.61
C ALA A 929 -6.15 -21.87 6.19
N VAL A 930 -5.44 -21.07 5.39
CA VAL A 930 -4.76 -19.82 5.80
C VAL A 930 -4.57 -18.99 4.54
N ASN A 931 -5.11 -17.79 4.48
CA ASN A 931 -4.88 -16.90 3.34
C ASN A 931 -3.45 -16.38 3.41
N THR A 932 -2.57 -16.80 2.49
CA THR A 932 -1.16 -16.38 2.44
C THR A 932 -0.97 -14.89 2.15
N ASN A 933 -2.04 -14.19 1.74
CA ASN A 933 -2.03 -12.72 1.64
C ASN A 933 -2.23 -12.04 3.00
N PHE A 934 -2.78 -12.76 3.99
CA PHE A 934 -2.99 -12.27 5.35
C PHE A 934 -2.02 -12.87 6.37
N PHE A 935 -1.39 -14.01 6.07
CA PHE A 935 -0.43 -14.67 6.94
C PHE A 935 0.78 -15.16 6.15
N HIS A 936 1.96 -15.15 6.75
CA HIS A 936 3.18 -15.74 6.21
C HIS A 936 3.76 -16.74 7.23
N ILE A 937 4.75 -17.53 6.83
CA ILE A 937 5.39 -18.47 7.77
C ILE A 937 6.20 -17.66 8.77
N TYR A 938 5.91 -17.86 10.05
CA TYR A 938 6.64 -17.21 11.12
C TYR A 938 8.12 -17.57 11.03
N SER A 939 8.96 -16.54 10.98
CA SER A 939 10.40 -16.67 11.11
C SER A 939 10.83 -15.88 12.34
N ASP A 940 11.58 -16.51 13.24
CA ASP A 940 12.04 -15.80 14.43
C ASP A 940 13.15 -14.77 14.11
N ARG A 941 13.64 -14.07 15.14
CA ARG A 941 14.74 -13.08 15.03
C ARG A 941 16.06 -13.62 14.45
N THR A 942 16.17 -14.93 14.26
CA THR A 942 17.33 -15.59 13.63
C THR A 942 17.03 -16.14 12.25
N PHE A 943 15.90 -15.74 11.65
CA PHE A 943 15.43 -16.20 10.34
C PHE A 943 15.17 -17.71 10.28
N PHE A 944 14.99 -18.37 11.43
CA PHE A 944 14.58 -19.76 11.44
C PHE A 944 13.09 -19.83 11.07
N SER A 945 12.82 -20.39 9.90
CA SER A 945 11.46 -20.58 9.39
C SER A 945 10.78 -21.76 10.09
N TYR A 946 9.62 -21.51 10.71
CA TYR A 946 8.84 -22.53 11.42
C TYR A 946 7.96 -23.34 10.46
N GLN A 947 8.58 -23.89 9.41
CA GLN A 947 8.02 -24.92 8.54
C GLN A 947 8.94 -26.15 8.61
N ILE A 948 8.48 -27.20 9.27
CA ILE A 948 9.28 -28.41 9.49
C ILE A 948 8.59 -29.66 8.99
N ASP A 949 9.36 -30.56 8.37
CA ASP A 949 8.90 -31.87 7.94
C ASP A 949 9.38 -32.94 8.92
N ILE A 950 8.45 -33.79 9.36
CA ILE A 950 8.75 -35.03 10.10
C ILE A 950 8.21 -36.23 9.31
N THR A 951 8.99 -37.31 9.24
CA THR A 951 8.73 -38.44 8.34
C THR A 951 8.82 -39.78 9.07
N ARG A 952 7.96 -40.74 8.72
CA ARG A 952 8.00 -42.10 9.27
C ARG A 952 7.87 -43.14 8.17
N ASN A 953 8.64 -44.22 8.32
CA ASN A 953 8.50 -45.43 7.53
C ASN A 953 8.14 -46.54 8.50
N ASP A 954 6.86 -46.93 8.52
CA ASP A 954 6.35 -47.93 9.45
C ASP A 954 6.52 -49.32 8.84
N VAL A 955 7.51 -50.05 9.35
CA VAL A 955 7.91 -51.37 8.83
C VAL A 955 6.90 -52.44 9.26
N GLU A 956 6.19 -52.25 10.37
CA GLU A 956 5.21 -53.20 10.89
C GLU A 956 3.88 -53.14 10.14
N THR A 957 3.44 -51.93 9.73
CA THR A 957 2.19 -51.77 8.97
C THR A 957 2.39 -51.74 7.45
N GLY A 958 3.64 -51.75 6.96
CA GLY A 958 3.99 -51.66 5.54
C GLY A 958 3.74 -50.28 4.91
N GLU A 959 3.52 -49.23 5.71
CA GLU A 959 3.26 -47.87 5.23
C GLU A 959 4.57 -47.06 5.14
N LEU A 960 5.03 -46.84 3.90
CA LEU A 960 6.27 -46.12 3.61
C LEU A 960 6.02 -44.67 3.20
N GLY A 961 6.82 -43.74 3.72
CA GLY A 961 6.85 -42.35 3.31
C GLY A 961 5.76 -41.47 3.91
N GLN A 962 5.27 -41.80 5.11
CA GLN A 962 4.37 -40.93 5.85
C GLN A 962 5.09 -39.64 6.23
N ARG A 963 4.42 -38.47 6.11
CA ARG A 963 5.02 -37.17 6.44
C ARG A 963 4.03 -36.22 7.07
N TYR A 964 4.41 -35.54 8.14
CA TYR A 964 3.77 -34.31 8.59
C TYR A 964 4.62 -33.10 8.21
N THR A 965 3.99 -32.07 7.64
CA THR A 965 4.57 -30.72 7.54
C THR A 965 3.90 -29.83 8.59
N LEU A 966 4.67 -29.36 9.57
CA LEU A 966 4.21 -28.48 10.64
C LEU A 966 4.55 -27.03 10.28
N CYS A 967 3.56 -26.14 10.27
CA CYS A 967 3.75 -24.72 9.98
C CYS A 967 3.19 -23.86 11.10
N LEU A 968 3.98 -22.92 11.60
CA LEU A 968 3.52 -21.80 12.42
C LEU A 968 3.39 -20.56 11.52
N TRP A 969 2.18 -20.03 11.41
CA TRP A 969 1.84 -18.86 10.60
C TRP A 969 1.83 -17.59 11.47
N GLU A 970 2.21 -16.46 10.90
CA GLU A 970 2.13 -15.11 11.49
C GLU A 970 1.31 -14.20 10.59
N SER A 971 0.36 -13.45 11.14
CA SER A 971 -0.46 -12.51 10.37
C SER A 971 0.33 -11.30 9.91
N ASN A 972 0.02 -10.77 8.74
CA ASN A 972 0.58 -9.52 8.21
C ASN A 972 0.05 -8.28 8.97
N ALA A 973 -1.06 -8.42 9.70
CA ALA A 973 -1.64 -7.39 10.56
C ALA A 973 -0.90 -7.28 11.91
N LYS A 974 -0.89 -6.08 12.51
CA LYS A 974 -0.33 -5.80 13.85
C LYS A 974 -1.46 -5.42 14.83
N PRO A 975 -1.49 -5.96 16.06
CA PRO A 975 -0.57 -6.96 16.61
C PRO A 975 -0.68 -8.31 15.88
N HIS A 976 0.46 -8.99 15.75
CA HIS A 976 0.52 -10.26 15.02
C HIS A 976 -0.30 -11.33 15.74
N LEU A 977 -1.17 -11.99 14.99
CA LEU A 977 -1.81 -13.24 15.38
C LEU A 977 -1.05 -14.40 14.76
N TYR A 978 -1.00 -15.51 15.47
CA TYR A 978 -0.28 -16.71 15.06
C TYR A 978 -1.25 -17.86 14.84
N TRP A 979 -0.86 -18.83 14.04
CA TRP A 979 -1.70 -20.01 13.81
C TRP A 979 -0.86 -21.25 13.52
N PHE A 980 -1.05 -22.34 14.27
CA PHE A 980 -0.37 -23.60 14.05
C PHE A 980 -1.19 -24.59 13.20
N THR A 981 -0.55 -25.19 12.20
CA THR A 981 -1.15 -26.19 11.30
C THR A 981 -0.23 -27.40 11.09
N ALA A 982 -0.81 -28.59 10.92
CA ALA A 982 -0.09 -29.83 10.60
C ALA A 982 -0.69 -30.50 9.36
N LYS A 983 0.13 -30.73 8.33
CA LYS A 983 -0.29 -31.33 7.06
C LYS A 983 0.21 -32.77 6.98
N PHE A 984 -0.69 -33.75 7.01
CA PHE A 984 -0.33 -35.16 6.92
C PHE A 984 -0.41 -35.70 5.49
N MET A 985 0.61 -36.47 5.10
CA MET A 985 0.72 -37.20 3.84
C MET A 985 0.88 -38.68 4.18
N LYS A 986 0.00 -39.53 3.65
CA LYS A 986 0.03 -40.98 3.94
C LYS A 986 1.10 -41.69 3.13
N LYS A 987 1.27 -41.33 1.84
CA LYS A 987 2.23 -41.97 0.94
C LYS A 987 3.12 -40.95 0.24
N LYS A 988 4.33 -41.40 -0.11
CA LYS A 988 5.28 -40.64 -0.95
C LYS A 988 4.68 -40.42 -2.34
N GLY A 989 4.19 -39.21 -2.60
CA GLY A 989 3.60 -38.81 -3.89
C GLY A 989 2.09 -38.54 -3.89
N ASP A 990 1.41 -38.61 -2.72
CA ASP A 990 0.01 -38.20 -2.64
C ASP A 990 -0.15 -36.75 -3.11
N SER A 991 -1.11 -36.51 -4.00
CA SER A 991 -1.41 -35.17 -4.54
C SER A 991 -2.27 -34.34 -3.59
N GLN A 992 -2.96 -35.00 -2.65
CA GLN A 992 -3.90 -34.38 -1.72
C GLN A 992 -3.52 -34.72 -0.27
N PRO A 993 -3.08 -33.74 0.54
CA PRO A 993 -2.85 -33.94 1.96
C PRO A 993 -4.16 -34.14 2.74
N SER A 994 -4.09 -34.92 3.81
CA SER A 994 -5.05 -34.82 4.91
C SER A 994 -4.55 -33.77 5.91
N PHE A 995 -5.27 -32.66 6.06
CA PHE A 995 -4.92 -31.63 7.04
C PHE A 995 -5.40 -32.02 8.45
N HIS A 996 -4.53 -31.82 9.44
CA HIS A 996 -4.83 -32.01 10.85
C HIS A 996 -4.68 -30.66 11.58
N ARG A 997 -5.72 -30.23 12.28
CA ARG A 997 -5.82 -28.88 12.87
C ARG A 997 -5.76 -28.94 14.41
N PRO A 998 -4.63 -28.57 15.01
CA PRO A 998 -4.51 -28.49 16.47
C PRO A 998 -5.03 -27.18 17.07
N SER A 999 -4.98 -26.02 16.37
CA SER A 999 -5.56 -24.77 16.87
C SER A 999 -6.86 -24.36 16.15
N PRO A 1000 -7.97 -24.08 16.89
CA PRO A 1000 -9.28 -23.77 16.31
C PRO A 1000 -9.34 -22.41 15.59
N CYS A 1001 -8.57 -21.42 16.04
CA CYS A 1001 -8.47 -20.07 15.47
C CYS A 1001 -7.07 -19.47 15.69
N SER A 1002 -6.73 -18.39 14.99
CA SER A 1002 -5.46 -17.70 15.22
C SER A 1002 -5.42 -17.02 16.60
N GLY A 1003 -4.31 -17.12 17.32
CA GLY A 1003 -4.16 -16.64 18.69
C GLY A 1003 -2.81 -15.99 18.98
N PRO A 1004 -2.51 -15.69 20.26
CA PRO A 1004 -1.22 -15.15 20.69
C PRO A 1004 -0.07 -16.14 20.41
N TRP A 1005 1.13 -15.62 20.15
CA TRP A 1005 2.31 -16.43 19.79
C TRP A 1005 2.56 -17.59 20.74
N ARG A 1006 2.48 -17.33 22.05
CA ARG A 1006 2.81 -18.31 23.09
C ARG A 1006 1.93 -19.56 23.01
N GLN A 1007 0.62 -19.36 22.89
CA GLN A 1007 -0.36 -20.45 22.81
C GLN A 1007 -0.12 -21.34 21.58
N GLU A 1008 0.07 -20.71 20.41
CA GLU A 1008 0.26 -21.44 19.15
C GLU A 1008 1.62 -22.15 19.10
N MET A 1009 2.65 -21.54 19.68
CA MET A 1009 3.96 -22.16 19.84
C MET A 1009 3.92 -23.34 20.81
N ASP A 1010 3.18 -23.25 21.92
CA ASP A 1010 3.04 -24.36 22.87
C ASP A 1010 2.31 -25.56 22.21
N LEU A 1011 1.27 -25.31 21.40
CA LEU A 1011 0.61 -26.35 20.60
C LEU A 1011 1.54 -26.98 19.55
N PHE A 1012 2.37 -26.17 18.90
CA PHE A 1012 3.39 -26.64 17.95
C PHE A 1012 4.40 -27.57 18.64
N MET A 1013 4.95 -27.15 19.78
CA MET A 1013 5.93 -27.93 20.54
C MET A 1013 5.33 -29.23 21.06
N GLU A 1014 4.10 -29.19 21.56
CA GLU A 1014 3.40 -30.37 22.07
C GLU A 1014 3.10 -31.37 20.95
N PHE A 1015 2.66 -30.91 19.77
CA PHE A 1015 2.43 -31.80 18.63
C PHE A 1015 3.73 -32.44 18.14
N PHE A 1016 4.82 -31.66 18.07
CA PHE A 1016 6.14 -32.17 17.74
C PHE A 1016 6.57 -33.26 18.73
N ARG A 1017 6.42 -33.00 20.04
CA ARG A 1017 6.74 -33.95 21.11
C ARG A 1017 5.91 -35.22 21.02
N ILE A 1018 4.60 -35.14 20.79
CA ILE A 1018 3.72 -36.31 20.64
C ILE A 1018 4.14 -37.19 19.45
N LYS A 1019 4.52 -36.59 18.32
CA LYS A 1019 4.83 -37.35 17.09
C LYS A 1019 6.25 -37.89 17.03
N THR A 1020 7.21 -37.19 17.64
CA THR A 1020 8.64 -37.56 17.62
C THR A 1020 9.07 -38.25 18.91
N GLY A 1021 8.44 -37.94 20.06
CA GLY A 1021 8.92 -38.35 21.37
C GLY A 1021 10.06 -37.47 21.91
N VAL A 1022 10.46 -36.43 21.17
CA VAL A 1022 11.55 -35.51 21.53
C VAL A 1022 10.98 -34.14 21.89
N GLU A 1023 11.47 -33.59 22.99
CA GLU A 1023 11.20 -32.22 23.38
C GLU A 1023 11.71 -31.23 22.32
N TRP A 1024 10.94 -30.19 21.99
CA TRP A 1024 11.33 -29.23 20.94
C TRP A 1024 12.71 -28.60 21.17
N GLN A 1025 13.05 -28.31 22.42
CA GLN A 1025 14.35 -27.79 22.83
C GLN A 1025 15.51 -28.77 22.64
N ASP A 1026 15.24 -30.08 22.52
CA ASP A 1026 16.27 -31.12 22.40
C ASP A 1026 16.34 -31.68 20.96
N ARG A 1027 15.65 -31.06 20.00
CA ARG A 1027 15.46 -31.55 18.61
C ARG A 1027 16.74 -31.85 17.81
N VAL A 1028 17.87 -31.23 18.11
CA VAL A 1028 19.17 -31.55 17.44
C VAL A 1028 19.90 -32.67 18.17
N ILE A 1029 19.86 -32.67 19.51
CA ILE A 1029 20.43 -33.76 20.31
C ILE A 1029 19.69 -35.06 20.03
N GLY A 1030 18.35 -35.02 19.96
CA GLY A 1030 17.48 -36.17 19.68
C GLY A 1030 17.31 -36.53 18.21
N GLN A 1031 18.07 -35.90 17.30
CA GLN A 1031 17.97 -36.21 15.88
C GLN A 1031 18.41 -37.65 15.61
N ASN A 1032 17.55 -38.43 14.94
CA ASN A 1032 17.82 -39.84 14.57
C ASN A 1032 18.18 -40.76 15.76
N THR A 1033 17.87 -40.36 17.00
CA THR A 1033 18.06 -41.20 18.19
C THR A 1033 16.78 -41.94 18.61
N MET A 1034 15.71 -41.80 17.82
CA MET A 1034 14.36 -42.27 18.13
C MET A 1034 14.12 -43.65 17.54
N SER A 1035 13.29 -44.45 18.20
CA SER A 1035 12.80 -45.72 17.67
C SER A 1035 12.13 -45.54 16.29
N ASN A 1036 12.23 -46.57 15.44
CA ASN A 1036 11.62 -46.60 14.10
C ASN A 1036 10.08 -46.44 14.13
N SER A 1037 9.44 -46.60 15.29
CA SER A 1037 7.99 -46.42 15.47
C SER A 1037 7.53 -44.94 15.53
N PHE A 1038 8.44 -43.98 15.74
CA PHE A 1038 8.13 -42.54 15.81
C PHE A 1038 8.43 -41.80 14.49
N PHE A 1039 7.87 -40.60 14.32
CA PHE A 1039 8.24 -39.73 13.20
C PHE A 1039 9.64 -39.16 13.41
N GLN A 1040 10.50 -39.35 12.41
CA GLN A 1040 11.86 -38.85 12.34
C GLN A 1040 11.87 -37.39 11.89
N TYR A 1041 12.83 -36.61 12.37
CA TYR A 1041 12.99 -35.18 12.06
C TYR A 1041 14.41 -34.91 11.56
N ALA A 1042 14.53 -34.07 10.53
CA ALA A 1042 15.80 -33.53 10.08
C ALA A 1042 15.81 -32.00 10.31
N PRO A 1043 16.62 -31.48 11.24
CA PRO A 1043 16.77 -30.05 11.42
C PRO A 1043 17.41 -29.40 10.18
N PRO A 1044 17.02 -28.16 9.85
CA PRO A 1044 17.74 -27.36 8.84
C PRO A 1044 19.21 -27.22 9.20
N THR A 1045 20.09 -27.23 8.20
CA THR A 1045 21.51 -26.94 8.35
C THR A 1045 21.71 -25.48 8.79
N GLY A 1046 22.37 -25.26 9.94
CA GLY A 1046 22.72 -23.92 10.44
C GLY A 1046 21.82 -23.31 11.53
N GLY A 1047 21.18 -24.13 12.36
CA GLY A 1047 20.23 -23.67 13.40
C GLY A 1047 20.86 -23.25 14.76
N LYS A 1048 20.04 -22.57 15.59
CA LYS A 1048 20.34 -22.14 16.97
C LYS A 1048 20.87 -23.24 17.91
N PRO A 1049 21.46 -22.87 19.08
CA PRO A 1049 21.62 -23.72 20.28
C PRO A 1049 20.37 -24.53 20.65
N VAL A 1050 20.54 -25.77 21.11
CA VAL A 1050 19.40 -26.67 21.42
C VAL A 1050 19.70 -27.61 22.58
N GLY A 1051 19.17 -27.23 23.73
CA GLY A 1051 18.99 -28.07 24.91
C GLY A 1051 18.13 -27.31 25.94
N ARG A 1052 17.54 -28.02 26.91
CA ARG A 1052 16.76 -27.43 28.03
C ARG A 1052 17.44 -26.28 28.79
N ARG A 1053 18.76 -26.10 28.65
CA ARG A 1053 19.55 -24.99 29.18
C ARG A 1053 20.22 -24.35 27.98
N LEU A 1054 20.03 -23.05 27.74
CA LEU A 1054 20.60 -22.24 26.64
C LEU A 1054 22.16 -22.18 26.61
N ARG A 1055 22.87 -23.23 27.04
CA ARG A 1055 24.32 -23.30 27.26
C ARG A 1055 25.09 -24.02 26.13
N PHE A 1056 24.43 -24.72 25.22
CA PHE A 1056 25.10 -25.60 24.25
C PHE A 1056 25.00 -25.06 22.82
N CYS A 1057 26.13 -24.77 22.18
CA CYS A 1057 26.16 -24.38 20.77
C CYS A 1057 25.76 -25.56 19.86
N TYR A 1058 25.35 -25.26 18.63
CA TYR A 1058 24.89 -26.25 17.65
C TYR A 1058 25.93 -27.36 17.39
N GLU A 1059 27.21 -27.01 17.28
CA GLU A 1059 28.32 -27.96 17.09
C GLU A 1059 28.47 -28.92 18.27
N TYR A 1060 28.30 -28.44 19.50
CA TYR A 1060 28.35 -29.27 20.70
C TYR A 1060 27.14 -30.22 20.79
N CYS A 1061 25.96 -29.78 20.35
CA CYS A 1061 24.79 -30.66 20.24
C CYS A 1061 25.01 -31.78 19.20
N LEU A 1062 25.69 -31.48 18.08
CA LEU A 1062 26.07 -32.49 17.08
C LEU A 1062 27.12 -33.47 17.61
N GLU A 1063 28.10 -32.98 18.38
CA GLU A 1063 29.09 -33.81 19.07
C GLU A 1063 28.42 -34.78 20.05
N ILE A 1064 27.49 -34.30 20.89
CA ILE A 1064 26.73 -35.16 21.80
C ILE A 1064 25.88 -36.17 21.02
N ASN A 1065 25.20 -35.75 19.95
CA ASN A 1065 24.42 -36.66 19.11
C ASN A 1065 25.30 -37.77 18.52
N ALA A 1066 26.51 -37.44 18.03
CA ALA A 1066 27.46 -38.41 17.52
C ALA A 1066 27.89 -39.41 18.62
N HIS A 1067 28.19 -38.93 19.83
CA HIS A 1067 28.49 -39.79 20.97
C HIS A 1067 27.33 -40.72 21.36
N LEU A 1068 26.10 -40.21 21.42
CA LEU A 1068 24.90 -41.01 21.71
C LEU A 1068 24.67 -42.11 20.66
N ARG A 1069 25.18 -41.92 19.44
CA ARG A 1069 25.09 -42.86 18.32
C ARG A 1069 26.33 -43.74 18.17
N GLY A 1070 27.34 -43.59 19.02
CA GLY A 1070 28.62 -44.29 18.90
C GLY A 1070 29.42 -43.94 17.65
N LEU A 1071 29.23 -42.73 17.10
CA LEU A 1071 29.93 -42.22 15.91
C LEU A 1071 31.09 -41.30 16.32
N SER A 1072 32.18 -41.31 15.55
CA SER A 1072 33.33 -40.41 15.77
C SER A 1072 32.99 -38.95 15.40
N TRP A 1073 33.44 -37.99 16.22
CA TRP A 1073 33.27 -36.56 15.97
C TRP A 1073 34.63 -35.82 16.04
N PRO A 1074 34.96 -34.93 15.07
CA PRO A 1074 34.20 -34.61 13.85
C PRO A 1074 34.13 -35.80 12.87
N PRO A 1075 33.12 -35.86 11.99
CA PRO A 1075 33.00 -36.95 11.02
C PRO A 1075 34.24 -37.01 10.13
N ILE A 1076 34.74 -38.23 9.90
CA ILE A 1076 35.92 -38.47 9.05
C ILE A 1076 35.56 -38.04 7.62
N GLU A 1077 36.32 -37.10 7.04
CA GLU A 1077 36.16 -36.71 5.64
C GLU A 1077 36.61 -37.88 4.74
N ASP A 1078 35.65 -38.46 4.00
CA ASP A 1078 35.92 -39.49 3.00
C ASP A 1078 36.68 -38.90 1.80
N THR A 1079 38.00 -38.86 1.92
CA THR A 1079 38.89 -38.78 0.77
C THR A 1079 39.52 -40.15 0.51
N GLN A 1080 39.14 -40.73 -0.63
CA GLN A 1080 39.75 -41.87 -1.34
C GLN A 1080 39.51 -43.28 -0.81
N VAL A 1081 38.59 -44.04 -1.44
CA VAL A 1081 38.85 -45.44 -1.84
C VAL A 1081 38.19 -45.75 -3.19
N LYS A 1082 38.99 -46.35 -4.08
CA LYS A 1082 38.70 -46.81 -5.44
C LYS A 1082 37.91 -48.14 -5.44
N GLU A 1083 37.30 -48.41 -6.61
CA GLU A 1083 36.79 -49.72 -7.05
C GLU A 1083 37.77 -50.88 -6.78
N ASP A 1084 37.27 -51.97 -6.19
CA ASP A 1084 37.35 -53.35 -6.71
C ASP A 1084 36.97 -54.38 -5.63
N ALA A 1085 35.89 -55.16 -5.86
CA ALA A 1085 35.83 -56.61 -5.61
C ALA A 1085 34.41 -57.16 -5.87
N VAL A 1086 34.37 -58.22 -6.67
CA VAL A 1086 33.21 -59.02 -7.08
C VAL A 1086 33.38 -60.44 -6.49
N VAL A 1087 32.25 -61.12 -6.19
CA VAL A 1087 32.05 -62.56 -5.81
C VAL A 1087 32.55 -62.91 -4.39
N THR A 1088 31.89 -63.66 -3.49
CA THR A 1088 31.05 -64.88 -3.59
C THR A 1088 30.43 -65.18 -2.19
N GLU A 1089 29.24 -65.81 -2.13
CA GLU A 1089 28.81 -66.59 -0.95
C GLU A 1089 29.76 -67.78 -0.71
N PRO A 1090 29.85 -68.35 0.52
CA PRO A 1090 28.93 -69.44 0.90
C PRO A 1090 28.53 -69.51 2.39
N GLN A 1091 27.48 -70.30 2.60
CA GLN A 1091 26.99 -70.98 3.81
C GLN A 1091 28.14 -71.71 4.57
N ASP A 1092 28.06 -72.16 5.84
CA ASP A 1092 26.99 -72.93 6.48
C ASP A 1092 27.34 -73.23 7.97
N ILE A 1093 26.42 -73.90 8.69
CA ILE A 1093 26.57 -74.70 9.96
C ILE A 1093 26.34 -73.93 11.29
N THR A 1094 25.10 -73.76 11.75
CA THR A 1094 24.20 -74.64 12.56
C THR A 1094 24.56 -74.79 14.04
N ILE A 1095 23.59 -74.45 14.91
CA ILE A 1095 23.04 -75.35 15.94
C ILE A 1095 21.53 -75.15 15.93
N ASP A 1096 20.85 -76.28 16.10
CA ASP A 1096 19.52 -76.61 15.64
C ASP A 1096 18.71 -77.11 16.85
N VAL A 1097 17.37 -77.12 16.70
CA VAL A 1097 16.37 -77.93 17.45
C VAL A 1097 15.87 -77.31 18.79
N GLU A 1098 14.57 -77.11 19.07
CA GLU A 1098 13.35 -77.84 18.68
C GLU A 1098 12.07 -76.97 18.80
N ASP A 1099 11.12 -77.22 17.90
CA ASP A 1099 9.77 -76.64 17.79
C ASP A 1099 8.74 -77.31 18.74
N HIS A 1100 7.67 -76.58 19.12
CA HIS A 1100 6.31 -76.89 18.67
C HIS A 1100 5.23 -75.90 19.18
N GLU A 1101 4.30 -75.60 18.27
CA GLU A 1101 3.04 -74.85 18.37
C GLU A 1101 2.14 -75.35 19.54
N SER A 1102 1.19 -74.59 20.11
CA SER A 1102 0.00 -74.03 19.44
C SER A 1102 -0.97 -73.40 20.47
N THR A 1103 -1.67 -72.35 20.01
CA THR A 1103 -3.09 -71.96 20.25
C THR A 1103 -3.87 -72.23 21.57
N THR A 1104 -4.56 -71.15 21.98
CA THR A 1104 -5.98 -71.01 22.40
C THR A 1104 -6.47 -71.34 23.82
N LEU A 1105 -7.12 -70.30 24.37
CA LEU A 1105 -8.42 -70.25 25.07
C LEU A 1105 -8.61 -70.84 26.48
N ASN A 1106 -9.09 -69.93 27.32
CA ASN A 1106 -10.19 -70.02 28.29
C ASN A 1106 -9.98 -70.57 29.72
N GLU A 1107 -10.40 -69.67 30.62
CA GLU A 1107 -11.30 -69.87 31.77
C GLU A 1107 -10.78 -70.45 33.09
N LYS A 1108 -10.94 -69.57 34.11
CA LYS A 1108 -11.55 -69.80 35.44
C LYS A 1108 -10.88 -70.84 36.35
N ALA A 1109 -10.76 -70.63 37.66
CA ALA A 1109 -11.17 -69.60 38.60
C ALA A 1109 -10.47 -69.94 39.94
N ILE A 1110 -10.43 -69.02 40.89
CA ILE A 1110 -11.09 -69.13 42.21
C ILE A 1110 -10.60 -67.99 43.12
N GLU A 1111 -11.60 -67.40 43.78
CA GLU A 1111 -11.63 -66.37 44.81
C GLU A 1111 -10.68 -66.62 46.00
N ASP A 1112 -10.20 -65.56 46.67
CA ASP A 1112 -10.88 -65.09 47.89
C ASP A 1112 -10.39 -63.72 48.45
N SER A 1113 -11.38 -62.83 48.62
CA SER A 1113 -11.61 -61.88 49.71
C SER A 1113 -10.82 -60.56 49.92
N ARG A 1114 -11.62 -59.47 49.86
CA ARG A 1114 -11.66 -58.19 50.66
C ARG A 1114 -10.66 -57.06 50.28
N THR A 1115 -11.06 -55.80 50.04
CA THR A 1115 -12.30 -55.06 50.37
C THR A 1115 -12.41 -53.70 49.63
N CYS A 1116 -13.64 -53.39 49.17
CA CYS A 1116 -14.37 -52.09 49.04
C CYS A 1116 -13.80 -50.96 48.13
N LEU A 1117 -14.31 -50.72 46.91
CA LEU A 1117 -15.64 -50.28 46.38
C LEU A 1117 -15.82 -48.74 46.43
N GLU A 1118 -15.72 -48.00 45.31
CA GLU A 1118 -16.68 -47.86 44.17
C GLU A 1118 -17.97 -47.12 44.59
N VAL A 1119 -18.56 -46.21 43.81
CA VAL A 1119 -19.17 -46.45 42.48
C VAL A 1119 -19.37 -45.12 41.74
N SER A 1120 -19.11 -45.13 40.44
CA SER A 1120 -19.57 -44.17 39.43
C SER A 1120 -20.92 -44.60 38.84
N VAL A 1121 -21.70 -43.67 38.24
CA VAL A 1121 -22.39 -43.80 36.92
C VAL A 1121 -23.71 -43.00 36.86
N ASP A 1122 -23.75 -42.08 35.89
CA ASP A 1122 -24.76 -41.78 34.85
C ASP A 1122 -26.29 -41.68 35.09
N VAL A 1123 -26.83 -40.59 34.50
CA VAL A 1123 -27.99 -40.48 33.57
C VAL A 1123 -29.38 -40.94 34.06
N ASP A 1124 -30.36 -40.03 34.18
CA ASP A 1124 -31.38 -39.75 33.14
C ASP A 1124 -32.43 -38.70 33.59
N ASP A 1125 -32.95 -37.98 32.59
CA ASP A 1125 -34.29 -37.41 32.40
C ASP A 1125 -35.15 -36.67 33.48
N THR A 1126 -35.89 -35.68 32.94
CA THR A 1126 -37.20 -35.10 33.33
C THR A 1126 -37.31 -33.74 34.05
N GLU A 1127 -37.89 -32.80 33.28
CA GLU A 1127 -39.02 -31.89 33.56
C GLU A 1127 -39.08 -30.99 34.82
N LYS A 1128 -39.22 -29.68 34.51
CA LYS A 1128 -40.24 -28.71 35.00
C LYS A 1128 -40.16 -28.06 36.39
N ASP A 1129 -40.30 -26.73 36.28
CA ASP A 1129 -41.16 -25.82 37.07
C ASP A 1129 -40.79 -25.45 38.52
N ASN A 1130 -40.43 -24.16 38.65
CA ASN A 1130 -41.10 -23.11 39.43
C ASN A 1130 -40.85 -22.90 40.94
N LEU A 1131 -40.77 -21.59 41.25
CA LEU A 1131 -41.06 -20.82 42.48
C LEU A 1131 -39.90 -20.73 43.51
N GLU A 1132 -39.32 -19.53 43.74
CA GLU A 1132 -39.76 -18.49 44.72
C GLU A 1132 -39.76 -19.09 46.14
N ASP A 1133 -39.06 -18.58 47.17
CA ASP A 1133 -39.11 -17.22 47.70
C ASP A 1133 -38.16 -17.08 48.93
N GLU A 1134 -37.80 -15.81 49.20
CA GLU A 1134 -37.55 -15.11 50.47
C GLU A 1134 -36.68 -15.66 51.62
N GLY A 1135 -35.92 -14.73 52.25
CA GLY A 1135 -35.53 -14.86 53.66
C GLY A 1135 -34.26 -14.16 54.16
N GLU A 1136 -34.23 -12.83 54.02
CA GLU A 1136 -33.62 -11.78 54.86
C GLU A 1136 -32.67 -12.02 56.07
N GLU A 1137 -31.76 -11.03 56.19
CA GLU A 1137 -31.30 -10.29 57.39
C GLU A 1137 -30.06 -10.69 58.22
N GLY A 1138 -29.19 -9.69 58.44
CA GLY A 1138 -28.25 -9.64 59.57
C GLY A 1138 -26.93 -8.85 59.38
N GLU A 1139 -27.00 -7.52 59.29
CA GLU A 1139 -25.88 -6.54 59.37
C GLU A 1139 -25.18 -6.49 60.75
N ALA A 1140 -23.91 -6.01 60.79
CA ALA A 1140 -23.50 -4.81 61.55
C ALA A 1140 -21.96 -4.55 61.55
N ASP A 1141 -21.61 -3.33 61.10
CA ASP A 1141 -20.71 -2.30 61.69
C ASP A 1141 -19.16 -2.44 61.85
N GLU A 1142 -18.43 -1.77 60.93
CA GLU A 1142 -17.50 -0.57 61.07
C GLU A 1142 -16.87 -0.13 62.44
N PRO A 1143 -15.89 0.83 62.53
CA PRO A 1143 -14.87 1.39 61.59
C PRO A 1143 -13.49 1.87 62.20
N GLU A 1144 -12.71 2.65 61.41
CA GLU A 1144 -11.64 3.68 61.71
C GLU A 1144 -10.23 3.26 62.20
N ALA A 1145 -9.09 3.97 62.01
CA ALA A 1145 -8.52 5.03 61.14
C ALA A 1145 -7.05 5.32 61.60
N LEU A 1146 -6.31 6.21 60.91
CA LEU A 1146 -5.11 7.05 61.30
C LEU A 1146 -3.80 6.80 60.50
N LEU A 1147 -3.37 7.75 59.62
CA LEU A 1147 -2.41 8.89 59.79
C LEU A 1147 -0.95 8.47 60.12
N GLY A 1148 0.17 8.97 59.55
CA GLY A 1148 0.52 10.06 58.64
C GLY A 1148 2.06 10.31 58.65
N SER A 1149 2.51 11.30 57.85
CA SER A 1149 3.75 12.13 57.90
C SER A 1149 5.15 11.63 57.46
N ASP A 1150 5.63 12.19 56.34
CA ASP A 1150 6.77 13.12 56.13
C ASP A 1150 8.25 12.82 56.52
N ASP A 1151 9.10 12.70 55.47
CA ASP A 1151 10.41 13.38 55.19
C ASP A 1151 11.68 13.12 56.08
N PRO A 1152 12.92 13.51 55.68
CA PRO A 1152 13.70 13.15 54.47
C PRO A 1152 15.21 12.86 54.72
N ALA A 1153 15.95 12.57 53.63
CA ALA A 1153 17.40 12.82 53.39
C ALA A 1153 18.49 11.91 54.00
N THR A 1154 19.35 11.34 53.13
CA THR A 1154 20.82 11.60 53.06
C THR A 1154 21.46 10.87 51.85
N MET A 1155 22.25 11.62 51.06
CA MET A 1155 23.34 11.16 50.15
C MET A 1155 24.44 10.46 50.98
N ASP A 1156 25.40 9.63 50.53
CA ASP A 1156 26.13 9.47 49.27
C ASP A 1156 26.99 8.14 49.41
N PRO A 1157 28.09 7.85 48.68
CA PRO A 1157 28.19 6.92 47.54
C PRO A 1157 29.25 5.79 47.75
N ASP A 1158 29.72 5.23 46.63
CA ASP A 1158 30.96 4.45 46.40
C ASP A 1158 30.96 2.91 46.34
N VAL A 1159 31.01 2.43 45.08
CA VAL A 1159 32.09 1.63 44.45
C VAL A 1159 32.56 0.35 45.17
N SER A 1160 32.29 -0.82 44.57
CA SER A 1160 33.30 -1.65 43.86
C SER A 1160 32.83 -3.07 43.54
N MET A 1161 33.13 -3.46 42.30
CA MET A 1161 33.46 -4.78 41.73
C MET A 1161 33.02 -6.06 42.47
N THR A 1162 32.37 -7.00 41.75
CA THR A 1162 33.00 -8.20 41.14
C THR A 1162 31.94 -9.23 40.71
N TYR A 1163 32.17 -9.83 39.53
CA TYR A 1163 31.56 -11.08 39.00
C TYR A 1163 31.84 -12.28 39.94
N PRO A 1164 31.15 -13.46 39.88
CA PRO A 1164 30.63 -14.11 38.66
C PRO A 1164 29.30 -14.92 38.76
N GLU A 1165 28.55 -15.00 37.66
CA GLU A 1165 28.31 -16.22 36.82
C GLU A 1165 27.27 -15.94 35.73
#